data_AF-A0A7X9ZWN2-F1
#
_entry.id   AF-A0A7X9ZWN2-F1
#
_cell.length_a   1.000
_cell.length_b   1.000
_cell.length_c   1.000
_cell.angle_alpha   90.00
_cell.angle_beta   90.00
_cell.angle_gamma   90.00
#
_symmetry.space_group_name_H-M   'P 1'
#
loop_
_entity.id
_entity.type
_entity.pdbx_description
1 polymer ?
#
loop_
_entity_poly.entity_id
_entity_poly.type
_entity_poly.pdbx_seq_one_letter_code
_entity_poly.pdbx_strand_id
1 'polypeptide(L)'
;MPLEVMSAGSSQTVSATLKISAGASAKVLTMQVNNLSYDGKASVQINGGSWITLTNASVTVLGNAKLYGGIGGGYDTISLNVPITGAVNGTNTISFRFNGTDGVSSGYRVLSFNLLDSAGNPLIAASSFTQDDPTAWTAPLANASDVATGKQLWQSATLNESPINPSHQLRAHCMDCHSASGSDLFKFNYSNNSIIVRSQFHGLSAIQGAQIASYIRSLKNRYPTPGANCRPWNPPYQPGPGLDSAPLSDWTCGAGLGAVSENDLDTLAAIFPNGVVDRSVVATRGQINLREIPIGLQLPDWNHWVPRIHPKDAWGDYFTNSNLNKLYAGEGSGSATFNMKTQLAQGGASYAQGKTGNIFNDLYSWGIAFGEQFAPPNAGTNGSYTIAQQENLYGTAQWQLLKSWELAQEYSLEQSCPSAWVNLQHAPKPEARGWCGYWRVIFNVSPHILNFPTANSMFGSSVAQYVKSNQWYYLQILLNPGSGAHNVHLPVDWQYAYGLLDNLYQVSGRTEPIRNFLYVLKGAQEMDNGVGVANVNQGWTTRDTSPLDVWSGGQNGVWKGTSVATEQAVVNAFLANWLDTTTSFNLSNWQREGQPNAVSYETTCGWSIRSLCALDYVHGTLSGGTIENFPTWTWNQVPLMRGEGIDGTQLNRLSTWLNAAYPSGNYLSLVH
;
A
#
# COMPACT_ATOMS: atom_id res chain seq x y z
N MET A 1 -3.16 1.86 26.87
CA MET A 1 -2.78 2.31 25.52
C MET A 1 -3.48 1.42 24.50
N PRO A 2 -3.95 1.98 23.37
CA PRO A 2 -3.96 3.41 23.08
C PRO A 2 -4.92 4.19 24.00
N LEU A 3 -4.85 5.51 23.98
CA LEU A 3 -5.92 6.39 24.44
C LEU A 3 -6.74 6.82 23.22
N GLU A 4 -8.04 6.51 23.21
CA GLU A 4 -8.95 6.94 22.14
C GLU A 4 -9.59 8.28 22.50
N VAL A 5 -9.22 9.34 21.78
CA VAL A 5 -9.73 10.70 21.99
C VAL A 5 -10.76 10.98 20.90
N MET A 6 -12.01 10.60 21.16
CA MET A 6 -13.05 10.52 20.12
C MET A 6 -14.41 11.04 20.60
N SER A 7 -15.15 11.69 19.72
CA SER A 7 -16.55 12.11 19.91
C SER A 7 -17.25 12.21 18.57
N ALA A 8 -18.58 12.09 18.56
CA ALA A 8 -19.38 12.27 17.35
C ALA A 8 -19.30 13.73 16.85
N GLY A 9 -19.49 14.71 17.75
CA GLY A 9 -19.47 16.13 17.42
C GLY A 9 -18.08 16.75 17.60
N SER A 10 -17.89 17.44 18.72
CA SER A 10 -16.64 18.15 19.02
C SER A 10 -16.24 18.05 20.49
N SER A 11 -14.98 18.40 20.78
CA SER A 11 -14.42 18.62 22.12
C SER A 11 -14.51 17.45 23.10
N GLN A 12 -13.88 16.31 22.77
CA GLN A 12 -13.61 15.24 23.75
C GLN A 12 -12.25 15.44 24.42
N THR A 13 -12.16 15.28 25.74
CA THR A 13 -10.89 15.24 26.45
C THR A 13 -10.69 13.90 27.17
N VAL A 14 -9.50 13.32 27.02
CA VAL A 14 -9.05 12.12 27.77
C VAL A 14 -7.77 12.49 28.51
N SER A 15 -7.65 12.09 29.77
CA SER A 15 -6.49 12.44 30.60
C SER A 15 -5.80 11.21 31.18
N ALA A 16 -4.48 11.27 31.29
CA ALA A 16 -3.66 10.28 31.98
C ALA A 16 -2.99 10.94 33.18
N THR A 17 -3.14 10.36 34.37
CA THR A 17 -2.50 10.84 35.61
C THR A 17 -1.37 9.89 35.98
N LEU A 18 -0.14 10.41 36.07
CA LEU A 18 1.08 9.63 36.27
C LEU A 18 1.95 10.27 37.35
N LYS A 19 2.63 9.46 38.16
CA LYS A 19 3.64 9.93 39.12
C LYS A 19 5.02 9.92 38.47
N ILE A 20 5.62 11.10 38.35
CA ILE A 20 6.87 11.34 37.64
C ILE A 20 7.85 12.00 38.61
N SER A 21 8.81 11.23 39.13
CA SER A 21 9.71 11.67 40.20
C SER A 21 10.50 12.94 39.83
N ALA A 22 10.92 13.04 38.57
CA ALA A 22 11.65 14.18 38.03
C ALA A 22 10.81 15.02 37.05
N GLY A 23 9.48 15.06 37.21
CA GLY A 23 8.58 15.71 36.24
C GLY A 23 8.87 17.20 36.00
N ALA A 24 9.43 17.93 36.97
CA ALA A 24 9.82 19.34 36.79
C ALA A 24 10.95 19.54 35.75
N SER A 25 11.68 18.47 35.40
CA SER A 25 12.70 18.49 34.35
C SER A 25 12.13 18.37 32.94
N ALA A 26 10.86 17.98 32.79
CA ALA A 26 10.24 17.73 31.49
C ALA A 26 10.18 19.00 30.63
N LYS A 27 10.58 18.86 29.36
CA LYS A 27 10.58 19.91 28.33
C LYS A 27 9.78 19.55 27.09
N VAL A 28 9.63 18.25 26.82
CA VAL A 28 8.98 17.75 25.62
C VAL A 28 8.00 16.65 25.99
N LEU A 29 6.82 16.67 25.37
CA LEU A 29 5.92 15.52 25.28
C LEU A 29 6.18 14.84 23.94
N THR A 30 6.71 13.62 23.94
CA THR A 30 6.86 12.79 22.74
C THR A 30 5.70 11.82 22.61
N MET A 31 5.17 11.62 21.42
CA MET A 31 3.98 10.78 21.19
C MET A 31 4.03 10.07 19.82
N GLN A 32 3.46 8.87 19.76
CA GLN A 32 3.01 8.25 18.51
C GLN A 32 1.49 8.33 18.43
N VAL A 33 0.96 8.89 17.33
CA VAL A 33 -0.45 9.24 17.19
C VAL A 33 -0.98 8.77 15.84
N ASN A 34 -2.14 8.10 15.84
CA ASN A 34 -2.87 7.71 14.64
C ASN A 34 -4.02 8.69 14.36
N ASN A 35 -4.23 9.00 13.08
CA ASN A 35 -5.30 9.84 12.56
C ASN A 35 -5.23 11.32 12.99
N LEU A 36 -4.04 11.93 12.96
CA LEU A 36 -3.88 13.40 12.95
C LEU A 36 -3.96 13.93 11.51
N SER A 37 -5.16 13.88 10.95
CA SER A 37 -5.41 14.10 9.51
C SER A 37 -5.42 15.58 9.07
N TYR A 38 -5.39 16.54 9.99
CA TYR A 38 -5.31 17.97 9.67
C TYR A 38 -4.77 18.77 10.86
N ASP A 39 -4.19 19.93 10.55
CA ASP A 39 -3.72 20.88 11.54
C ASP A 39 -4.85 21.33 12.45
N GLY A 40 -4.60 21.32 13.76
CA GLY A 40 -5.56 21.75 14.76
C GLY A 40 -6.63 20.72 15.10
N LYS A 41 -6.53 19.47 14.61
CA LYS A 41 -7.41 18.36 15.02
C LYS A 41 -7.36 18.09 16.51
N ALA A 42 -6.18 18.24 17.12
CA ALA A 42 -5.92 17.87 18.50
C ALA A 42 -5.26 19.00 19.30
N SER A 43 -5.42 18.97 20.62
CA SER A 43 -4.66 19.79 21.56
C SER A 43 -4.18 18.95 22.75
N VAL A 44 -3.09 19.37 23.38
CA VAL A 44 -2.56 18.75 24.61
C VAL A 44 -2.39 19.77 25.75
N GLN A 45 -2.42 19.32 26.99
CA GLN A 45 -2.26 20.16 28.18
C GLN A 45 -1.56 19.38 29.31
N ILE A 46 -0.71 20.07 30.08
CA ILE A 46 -0.05 19.53 31.29
C ILE A 46 -0.59 20.28 32.53
N ASN A 47 -1.00 19.54 33.57
CA ASN A 47 -1.37 20.05 34.90
C ASN A 47 -2.32 21.27 34.92
N GLY A 48 -3.26 21.36 33.97
CA GLY A 48 -4.19 22.50 33.88
C GLY A 48 -3.61 23.78 33.27
N GLY A 49 -2.41 23.73 32.69
CA GLY A 49 -1.79 24.85 31.96
C GLY A 49 -2.50 25.22 30.65
N SER A 50 -1.84 25.94 29.75
CA SER A 50 -2.45 26.30 28.46
C SER A 50 -2.58 25.07 27.54
N TRP A 51 -3.68 25.01 26.78
CA TRP A 51 -3.80 24.05 25.68
C TRP A 51 -2.82 24.40 24.56
N ILE A 52 -2.07 23.41 24.11
CA ILE A 52 -1.19 23.50 22.94
C ILE A 52 -1.91 22.81 21.79
N THR A 53 -2.38 23.58 20.81
CA THR A 53 -2.98 23.05 19.58
C THR A 53 -1.90 22.41 18.73
N LEU A 54 -2.11 21.17 18.29
CA LEU A 54 -1.16 20.42 17.47
C LEU A 54 -1.34 20.81 16.01
N THR A 55 -0.30 21.42 15.45
CA THR A 55 -0.17 21.77 14.03
C THR A 55 1.26 21.50 13.59
N ASN A 56 1.51 21.40 12.29
CA ASN A 56 2.89 21.29 11.77
C ASN A 56 3.80 22.45 12.23
N ALA A 57 3.23 23.60 12.65
CA ALA A 57 3.98 24.73 13.18
C ALA A 57 4.26 24.66 14.70
N SER A 58 3.46 23.90 15.47
CA SER A 58 3.59 23.83 16.93
C SER A 58 4.29 22.57 17.44
N VAL A 59 4.56 21.61 16.55
CA VAL A 59 5.20 20.34 16.89
C VAL A 59 6.43 20.10 16.01
N THR A 60 7.28 19.16 16.43
CA THR A 60 8.31 18.59 15.57
C THR A 60 7.90 17.17 15.19
N VAL A 61 7.53 16.96 13.93
CA VAL A 61 7.27 15.60 13.40
C VAL A 61 8.58 14.85 13.23
N LEU A 62 8.61 13.58 13.63
CA LEU A 62 9.78 12.71 13.63
C LEU A 62 9.75 11.72 12.46
N GLY A 63 10.89 11.08 12.20
CA GLY A 63 11.01 10.01 11.21
C GLY A 63 10.70 10.45 9.78
N ASN A 64 10.28 9.50 8.96
CA ASN A 64 9.90 9.71 7.55
C ASN A 64 8.62 10.54 7.40
N ALA A 65 7.73 10.54 8.39
CA ALA A 65 6.49 11.32 8.35
C ALA A 65 6.73 12.82 8.10
N LYS A 66 7.86 13.38 8.57
CA LYS A 66 8.23 14.79 8.33
C LYS A 66 8.50 15.09 6.85
N LEU A 67 9.07 14.12 6.13
CA LEU A 67 9.38 14.22 4.69
C LEU A 67 8.13 13.97 3.83
N TYR A 68 7.10 13.39 4.45
CA TYR A 68 5.84 13.02 3.82
C TYR A 68 4.67 13.90 4.23
N GLY A 69 4.94 15.15 4.63
CA GLY A 69 3.93 16.18 4.86
C GLY A 69 3.45 16.35 6.31
N GLY A 70 3.91 15.51 7.24
CA GLY A 70 3.60 15.66 8.67
C GLY A 70 2.13 15.42 9.01
N ILE A 71 1.54 16.28 9.84
CA ILE A 71 0.11 16.26 10.17
C ILE A 71 -0.69 16.49 8.88
N GLY A 72 -1.63 15.59 8.56
CA GLY A 72 -2.37 15.59 7.30
C GLY A 72 -1.55 15.16 6.06
N GLY A 73 -0.33 14.64 6.28
CA GLY A 73 0.52 14.12 5.23
C GLY A 73 0.17 12.69 4.78
N GLY A 74 1.13 12.03 4.12
CA GLY A 74 0.94 10.69 3.54
C GLY A 74 0.92 9.53 4.55
N TYR A 75 1.40 9.73 5.78
CA TYR A 75 1.38 8.73 6.84
C TYR A 75 0.20 8.94 7.79
N ASP A 76 -0.50 7.86 8.09
CA ASP A 76 -1.72 7.86 8.90
C ASP A 76 -1.40 7.75 10.40
N THR A 77 -0.24 7.18 10.71
CA THR A 77 0.35 7.15 12.06
C THR A 77 1.72 7.81 12.07
N ILE A 78 1.88 8.83 12.91
CA ILE A 78 3.09 9.66 12.98
C ILE A 78 3.63 9.74 14.42
N SER A 79 4.93 9.96 14.53
CA SER A 79 5.60 10.29 15.81
C SER A 79 5.93 11.78 15.84
N LEU A 80 5.70 12.45 16.97
CA LEU A 80 5.93 13.88 17.11
C LEU A 80 6.37 14.28 18.52
N ASN A 81 7.07 15.41 18.59
CA ASN A 81 7.47 16.08 19.83
C ASN A 81 6.71 17.40 19.98
N VAL A 82 6.15 17.63 21.17
CA VAL A 82 5.48 18.87 21.55
C VAL A 82 6.29 19.54 22.65
N PRO A 83 6.77 20.79 22.46
CA PRO A 83 7.35 21.55 23.55
C PRO A 83 6.32 21.79 24.66
N ILE A 84 6.65 21.45 25.91
CA ILE A 84 5.73 21.58 27.06
C ILE A 84 6.38 22.29 28.24
N THR A 85 5.52 22.87 29.08
CA THR A 85 5.89 23.46 30.37
C THR A 85 4.84 23.06 31.43
N GLY A 86 5.11 23.34 32.70
CA GLY A 86 4.14 23.12 33.79
C GLY A 86 4.10 21.71 34.39
N ALA A 87 4.95 20.79 33.94
CA ALA A 87 5.17 19.52 34.63
C ALA A 87 5.85 19.75 35.99
N VAL A 88 5.54 18.91 36.98
CA VAL A 88 6.00 19.02 38.38
C VAL A 88 6.59 17.70 38.86
N ASN A 89 7.41 17.73 39.92
CA ASN A 89 7.83 16.50 40.58
C ASN A 89 6.63 15.86 41.30
N GLY A 90 6.39 14.58 41.07
CA GLY A 90 5.25 13.86 41.62
C GLY A 90 4.12 13.71 40.60
N THR A 91 2.87 13.90 41.03
CA THR A 91 1.70 13.63 40.20
C THR A 91 1.55 14.67 39.10
N ASN A 92 1.42 14.21 37.86
CA ASN A 92 1.13 15.02 36.69
C ASN A 92 -0.10 14.48 35.97
N THR A 93 -0.91 15.38 35.43
CA THR A 93 -2.02 15.06 34.53
C THR A 93 -1.68 15.56 33.14
N ILE A 94 -1.67 14.64 32.17
CA ILE A 94 -1.53 14.93 30.74
C ILE A 94 -2.90 14.75 30.10
N SER A 95 -3.44 15.82 29.54
CA SER A 95 -4.77 15.84 28.91
C SER A 95 -4.64 15.95 27.40
N PHE A 96 -5.41 15.15 26.68
CA PHE A 96 -5.47 15.08 25.22
C PHE A 96 -6.88 15.43 24.79
N ARG A 97 -7.02 16.39 23.87
CA ARG A 97 -8.31 16.86 23.36
C ARG A 97 -8.44 16.64 21.88
N PHE A 98 -9.62 16.18 21.43
CA PHE A 98 -10.08 16.24 20.05
C PHE A 98 -10.88 17.52 19.87
N ASN A 99 -10.37 18.45 19.07
CA ASN A 99 -10.93 19.80 18.98
C ASN A 99 -12.27 19.82 18.25
N GLY A 100 -12.42 19.02 17.21
CA GLY A 100 -13.68 18.89 16.46
C GLY A 100 -13.47 18.19 15.14
N THR A 101 -14.56 17.67 14.57
CA THR A 101 -14.59 16.96 13.28
C THR A 101 -14.47 17.91 12.08
N ASP A 102 -13.82 17.42 11.03
CA ASP A 102 -13.80 17.97 9.67
C ASP A 102 -14.98 17.48 8.79
N GLY A 103 -15.89 16.72 9.37
CA GLY A 103 -16.96 16.02 8.65
C GLY A 103 -16.57 14.62 8.18
N VAL A 104 -15.34 14.17 8.45
CA VAL A 104 -14.80 12.88 7.99
C VAL A 104 -14.43 11.97 9.16
N SER A 105 -13.77 12.54 10.16
CA SER A 105 -13.16 11.80 11.25
C SER A 105 -13.76 12.15 12.62
N SER A 106 -13.95 11.13 13.46
CA SER A 106 -14.57 11.27 14.78
C SER A 106 -13.56 11.31 15.95
N GLY A 107 -12.28 11.53 15.66
CA GLY A 107 -11.22 11.62 16.67
C GLY A 107 -9.87 11.09 16.21
N TYR A 108 -8.99 10.82 17.17
CA TYR A 108 -7.64 10.28 16.97
C TYR A 108 -7.24 9.35 18.12
N ARG A 109 -6.09 8.67 17.97
CA ARG A 109 -5.57 7.75 19.00
C ARG A 109 -4.15 8.12 19.38
N VAL A 110 -3.88 8.22 20.68
CA VAL A 110 -2.51 8.26 21.21
C VAL A 110 -2.08 6.82 21.44
N LEU A 111 -1.11 6.33 20.66
CA LEU A 111 -0.63 4.94 20.71
C LEU A 111 0.45 4.75 21.79
N SER A 112 1.31 5.76 21.95
CA SER A 112 2.33 5.83 22.99
C SER A 112 2.64 7.29 23.31
N PHE A 113 3.11 7.58 24.52
CA PHE A 113 3.68 8.89 24.85
C PHE A 113 4.70 8.82 26.00
N ASN A 114 5.57 9.83 26.09
CA ASN A 114 6.46 10.04 27.23
C ASN A 114 6.73 11.54 27.46
N LEU A 115 7.18 11.91 28.66
CA LEU A 115 7.78 13.22 28.91
C LEU A 115 9.29 13.09 28.86
N LEU A 116 9.95 13.95 28.09
CA LEU A 116 11.40 13.96 27.96
C LEU A 116 12.01 15.15 28.69
N ASP A 117 13.17 14.95 29.32
CA ASP A 117 13.99 16.04 29.85
C ASP A 117 14.70 16.83 28.72
N SER A 118 15.52 17.81 29.08
CA SER A 118 16.29 18.61 28.11
C SER A 118 17.35 17.82 27.34
N ALA A 119 17.74 16.64 27.82
CA ALA A 119 18.68 15.74 27.15
C ALA A 119 17.96 14.69 26.28
N GLY A 120 16.63 14.68 26.26
CA GLY A 120 15.82 13.72 25.52
C GLY A 120 15.58 12.40 26.25
N ASN A 121 15.92 12.29 27.54
CA ASN A 121 15.71 11.06 28.29
C ASN A 121 14.23 10.91 28.69
N PRO A 122 13.64 9.71 28.56
CA PRO A 122 12.28 9.46 29.01
C PRO A 122 12.16 9.51 30.53
N LEU A 123 11.14 10.22 31.02
CA LEU A 123 10.87 10.42 32.45
C LEU A 123 9.79 9.48 33.00
N ILE A 124 9.06 8.79 32.13
CA ILE A 124 8.04 7.81 32.48
C ILE A 124 8.54 6.41 32.10
N ALA A 125 8.55 5.49 33.05
CA ALA A 125 8.93 4.11 32.78
C ALA A 125 7.89 3.41 31.88
N ALA A 126 8.34 2.54 30.98
CA ALA A 126 7.44 1.79 30.10
C ALA A 126 6.39 0.96 30.87
N SER A 127 6.76 0.46 32.06
CA SER A 127 5.86 -0.27 32.96
C SER A 127 4.72 0.57 33.56
N SER A 128 4.73 1.89 33.37
CA SER A 128 3.60 2.76 33.73
C SER A 128 2.45 2.69 32.72
N PHE A 129 2.65 2.02 31.58
CA PHE A 129 1.64 1.86 30.54
C PHE A 129 1.19 0.41 30.42
N THR A 130 -0.12 0.19 30.42
CA THR A 130 -0.75 -1.09 30.10
C THR A 130 -1.31 -1.04 28.69
N GLN A 131 -0.99 -2.04 27.86
CA GLN A 131 -1.63 -2.22 26.56
C GLN A 131 -3.03 -2.80 26.75
N ASP A 132 -4.01 -2.21 26.09
CA ASP A 132 -5.38 -2.73 26.07
C ASP A 132 -5.41 -4.04 25.29
N ASP A 133 -6.11 -5.02 25.85
CA ASP A 133 -6.18 -6.39 25.34
C ASP A 133 -7.60 -6.69 24.80
N PRO A 134 -7.80 -6.66 23.48
CA PRO A 134 -9.08 -6.94 22.86
C PRO A 134 -9.61 -8.33 23.09
N THR A 135 -8.76 -9.29 23.46
CA THR A 135 -9.22 -10.64 23.79
C THR A 135 -10.06 -10.66 25.07
N ALA A 136 -9.91 -9.64 25.92
CA ALA A 136 -10.70 -9.44 27.13
C ALA A 136 -11.99 -8.63 26.89
N TRP A 137 -12.20 -8.04 25.71
CA TRP A 137 -13.38 -7.22 25.46
C TRP A 137 -14.67 -8.04 25.36
N THR A 138 -15.71 -7.57 26.05
CA THR A 138 -17.04 -8.16 26.03
C THR A 138 -18.05 -7.29 25.28
N ALA A 139 -19.20 -7.86 24.93
CA ALA A 139 -20.30 -7.11 24.36
C ALA A 139 -20.83 -6.11 25.41
N PRO A 140 -21.02 -4.82 25.05
CA PRO A 140 -21.55 -3.83 26.00
C PRO A 140 -23.01 -4.11 26.40
N LEU A 141 -23.77 -4.80 25.54
CA LEU A 141 -25.12 -5.32 25.83
C LEU A 141 -25.14 -6.83 25.59
N ALA A 142 -25.48 -7.60 26.61
CA ALA A 142 -25.32 -9.06 26.59
C ALA A 142 -26.53 -9.84 26.05
N ASN A 143 -27.70 -9.20 25.92
CA ASN A 143 -28.94 -9.89 25.56
C ASN A 143 -28.99 -10.21 24.07
N ALA A 144 -29.53 -11.38 23.72
CA ALA A 144 -29.65 -11.82 22.33
C ALA A 144 -30.51 -10.87 21.46
N SER A 145 -31.51 -10.20 22.06
CA SER A 145 -32.30 -9.18 21.38
C SER A 145 -31.46 -7.98 20.94
N ASP A 146 -30.55 -7.50 21.80
CA ASP A 146 -29.66 -6.37 21.47
C ASP A 146 -28.67 -6.72 20.36
N VAL A 147 -28.16 -7.95 20.37
CA VAL A 147 -27.31 -8.46 19.29
C VAL A 147 -28.07 -8.54 17.97
N ALA A 148 -29.33 -9.01 17.99
CA ALA A 148 -30.18 -9.07 16.80
C ALA A 148 -30.51 -7.67 16.27
N THR A 149 -30.85 -6.71 17.15
CA THR A 149 -31.07 -5.32 16.78
C THR A 149 -29.80 -4.68 16.22
N GLY A 150 -28.65 -4.94 16.83
CA GLY A 150 -27.35 -4.49 16.33
C GLY A 150 -27.05 -4.96 14.91
N LYS A 151 -27.36 -6.24 14.62
CA LYS A 151 -27.25 -6.79 13.26
C LYS A 151 -28.18 -6.08 12.28
N GLN A 152 -29.44 -5.84 12.65
CA GLN A 152 -30.39 -5.13 11.80
C GLN A 152 -29.91 -3.70 11.51
N LEU A 153 -29.45 -2.98 12.54
CA LEU A 153 -28.91 -1.63 12.38
C LEU A 153 -27.69 -1.61 11.45
N TRP A 154 -26.77 -2.55 11.61
CA TRP A 154 -25.61 -2.72 10.72
C TRP A 154 -26.02 -2.84 9.24
N GLN A 155 -27.12 -3.55 8.98
CA GLN A 155 -27.55 -3.90 7.64
C GLN A 155 -28.43 -2.83 6.97
N SER A 156 -29.23 -2.09 7.75
CA SER A 156 -30.31 -1.28 7.18
C SER A 156 -30.59 0.03 7.92
N ALA A 157 -29.74 0.46 8.85
CA ALA A 157 -29.98 1.74 9.52
C ALA A 157 -29.91 2.90 8.52
N THR A 158 -30.84 3.85 8.65
CA THR A 158 -30.71 5.15 7.99
C THR A 158 -29.60 5.93 8.66
N LEU A 159 -28.62 6.38 7.88
CA LEU A 159 -27.44 7.09 8.35
C LEU A 159 -27.43 8.52 7.83
N ASN A 160 -26.84 9.42 8.61
CA ASN A 160 -26.49 10.77 8.14
C ASN A 160 -25.01 10.81 7.76
N GLU A 161 -24.63 11.70 6.86
CA GLU A 161 -23.25 11.85 6.40
C GLU A 161 -22.30 12.14 7.57
N SER A 162 -22.60 13.18 8.34
CA SER A 162 -21.81 13.57 9.50
C SER A 162 -22.60 14.51 10.42
N PRO A 163 -22.10 14.81 11.62
CA PRO A 163 -22.76 15.75 12.52
C PRO A 163 -22.71 17.21 12.06
N ILE A 164 -21.83 17.55 11.11
CA ILE A 164 -21.80 18.88 10.48
C ILE A 164 -22.74 18.96 9.27
N ASN A 165 -23.15 17.82 8.69
CA ASN A 165 -24.15 17.71 7.63
C ASN A 165 -25.31 16.77 8.05
N PRO A 166 -26.02 17.03 9.16
CA PRO A 166 -26.97 16.08 9.75
C PRO A 166 -28.25 15.90 8.92
N SER A 167 -28.55 16.81 7.98
CA SER A 167 -29.68 16.71 7.07
C SER A 167 -29.37 15.87 5.82
N HIS A 168 -28.10 15.56 5.55
CA HIS A 168 -27.70 14.76 4.41
C HIS A 168 -27.76 13.28 4.78
N GLN A 169 -28.87 12.64 4.40
CA GLN A 169 -29.05 11.20 4.58
C GLN A 169 -28.27 10.42 3.53
N LEU A 170 -27.55 9.39 3.98
CA LEU A 170 -26.84 8.47 3.11
C LEU A 170 -27.81 7.42 2.54
N ARG A 171 -27.57 7.03 1.29
CA ARG A 171 -28.16 5.86 0.65
C ARG A 171 -27.48 4.57 1.12
N ALA A 172 -26.19 4.64 1.48
CA ALA A 172 -25.45 3.51 2.00
C ALA A 172 -25.76 3.23 3.49
N HIS A 173 -25.63 1.97 3.87
CA HIS A 173 -25.67 1.48 5.26
C HIS A 173 -24.27 1.09 5.74
N CYS A 174 -24.11 0.72 7.02
CA CYS A 174 -22.79 0.33 7.55
C CYS A 174 -22.19 -0.84 6.75
N MET A 175 -22.99 -1.86 6.42
CA MET A 175 -22.56 -3.03 5.65
C MET A 175 -22.18 -2.76 4.18
N ASP A 176 -22.55 -1.59 3.65
CA ASP A 176 -22.19 -1.19 2.29
C ASP A 176 -20.73 -0.72 2.27
N CYS A 177 -20.38 0.19 3.19
CA CYS A 177 -19.02 0.71 3.34
C CYS A 177 -18.06 -0.26 4.01
N HIS A 178 -18.53 -1.14 4.89
CA HIS A 178 -17.70 -2.15 5.58
C HIS A 178 -17.95 -3.55 5.01
N SER A 179 -17.39 -4.58 5.63
CA SER A 179 -17.74 -5.95 5.23
C SER A 179 -19.23 -6.24 5.50
N ALA A 180 -19.87 -7.05 4.66
CA ALA A 180 -21.30 -7.35 4.79
C ALA A 180 -21.68 -7.89 6.18
N SER A 181 -20.77 -8.64 6.81
CA SER A 181 -20.96 -9.20 8.15
C SER A 181 -20.48 -8.30 9.30
N GLY A 182 -19.68 -7.27 9.03
CA GLY A 182 -18.93 -6.53 10.04
C GLY A 182 -17.67 -7.26 10.54
N SER A 183 -17.24 -8.31 9.83
CA SER A 183 -16.04 -9.08 10.16
C SER A 183 -14.77 -8.25 10.15
N ASP A 184 -14.69 -7.17 9.38
CA ASP A 184 -13.55 -6.26 9.38
C ASP A 184 -13.39 -5.51 10.70
N LEU A 185 -14.47 -4.98 11.28
CA LEU A 185 -14.43 -4.33 12.60
C LEU A 185 -14.01 -5.32 13.70
N PHE A 186 -14.47 -6.57 13.60
CA PHE A 186 -14.03 -7.65 14.48
C PHE A 186 -12.56 -7.98 14.26
N LYS A 187 -12.15 -8.22 13.00
CA LYS A 187 -10.81 -8.63 12.59
C LYS A 187 -9.76 -7.62 13.05
N PHE A 188 -9.97 -6.34 12.80
CA PHE A 188 -9.02 -5.29 13.18
C PHE A 188 -9.20 -4.80 14.62
N ASN A 189 -9.95 -5.52 15.47
CA ASN A 189 -10.17 -5.16 16.87
C ASN A 189 -10.55 -3.68 17.06
N TYR A 190 -11.57 -3.19 16.33
CA TYR A 190 -12.15 -1.88 16.65
C TYR A 190 -12.77 -1.93 18.04
N SER A 191 -12.46 -0.96 18.92
CA SER A 191 -12.98 -0.91 20.29
C SER A 191 -14.50 -0.69 20.32
N ASN A 192 -15.15 -1.07 21.43
CA ASN A 192 -16.57 -0.75 21.63
C ASN A 192 -16.81 0.76 21.56
N ASN A 193 -15.91 1.56 22.14
CA ASN A 193 -15.99 3.02 22.12
C ASN A 193 -15.92 3.57 20.69
N SER A 194 -14.98 3.11 19.87
CA SER A 194 -14.85 3.55 18.47
C SER A 194 -16.10 3.22 17.65
N ILE A 195 -16.70 2.04 17.85
CA ILE A 195 -17.92 1.63 17.15
C ILE A 195 -19.11 2.50 17.58
N ILE A 196 -19.28 2.71 18.88
CA ILE A 196 -20.38 3.53 19.43
C ILE A 196 -20.26 4.98 18.94
N VAL A 197 -19.08 5.60 19.09
CA VAL A 197 -18.85 6.99 18.67
C VAL A 197 -19.05 7.16 17.17
N ARG A 198 -18.56 6.22 16.35
CA ARG A 198 -18.75 6.30 14.89
C ARG A 198 -20.20 6.05 14.48
N SER A 199 -20.96 5.24 15.23
CA SER A 199 -22.41 5.10 15.02
C SER A 199 -23.14 6.43 15.30
N GLN A 200 -22.77 7.11 16.38
CA GLN A 200 -23.32 8.42 16.73
C GLN A 200 -22.96 9.51 15.72
N PHE A 201 -21.75 9.45 15.16
CA PHE A 201 -21.33 10.33 14.07
C PHE A 201 -22.29 10.25 12.88
N HIS A 202 -22.83 9.07 12.59
CA HIS A 202 -23.80 8.85 11.51
C HIS A 202 -25.27 8.95 11.95
N GLY A 203 -25.54 9.64 13.07
CA GLY A 203 -26.90 9.98 13.51
C GLY A 203 -27.61 8.93 14.37
N LEU A 204 -26.94 7.84 14.75
CA LEU A 204 -27.51 6.84 15.65
C LEU A 204 -27.38 7.25 17.13
N SER A 205 -28.24 6.71 17.98
CA SER A 205 -28.12 6.89 19.44
C SER A 205 -26.97 6.06 20.03
N ALA A 206 -26.54 6.41 21.24
CA ALA A 206 -25.53 5.64 21.97
C ALA A 206 -25.96 4.18 22.21
N ILE A 207 -27.24 3.93 22.46
CA ILE A 207 -27.78 2.58 22.65
C ILE A 207 -27.71 1.79 21.34
N GLN A 208 -28.11 2.39 20.22
CA GLN A 208 -27.98 1.76 18.90
C GLN A 208 -26.52 1.44 18.56
N GLY A 209 -25.59 2.36 18.86
CA GLY A 209 -24.15 2.10 18.74
C GLY A 209 -23.68 0.93 19.61
N ALA A 210 -24.18 0.82 20.84
CA ALA A 210 -23.85 -0.28 21.75
C ALA A 210 -24.43 -1.62 21.27
N GLN A 211 -25.61 -1.61 20.64
CA GLN A 211 -26.20 -2.78 20.00
C GLN A 211 -25.34 -3.25 18.82
N ILE A 212 -24.89 -2.34 17.95
CA ILE A 212 -23.95 -2.66 16.86
C ILE A 212 -22.64 -3.22 17.43
N ALA A 213 -22.04 -2.58 18.43
CA ALA A 213 -20.81 -3.09 19.06
C ALA A 213 -21.01 -4.49 19.65
N SER A 214 -22.16 -4.77 20.26
CA SER A 214 -22.53 -6.09 20.79
C SER A 214 -22.66 -7.14 19.68
N TYR A 215 -23.25 -6.76 18.54
CA TYR A 215 -23.29 -7.59 17.35
C TYR A 215 -21.88 -7.93 16.84
N ILE A 216 -20.99 -6.94 16.69
CA ILE A 216 -19.61 -7.17 16.27
C ILE A 216 -18.88 -8.11 17.24
N ARG A 217 -19.06 -7.98 18.56
CA ARG A 217 -18.46 -8.90 19.54
C ARG A 217 -19.01 -10.32 19.46
N SER A 218 -20.25 -10.49 19.01
CA SER A 218 -20.84 -11.83 18.80
C SER A 218 -20.15 -12.62 17.68
N LEU A 219 -19.45 -11.93 16.77
CA LEU A 219 -18.75 -12.55 15.63
C LEU A 219 -17.58 -13.46 16.06
N LYS A 220 -17.14 -13.39 17.32
CA LYS A 220 -16.19 -14.36 17.92
C LYS A 220 -16.68 -15.81 17.86
N ASN A 221 -17.99 -16.02 17.74
CA ASN A 221 -18.58 -17.35 17.60
C ASN A 221 -18.43 -17.91 16.16
N ARG A 222 -18.01 -17.07 15.21
CA ARG A 222 -17.88 -17.41 13.79
C ARG A 222 -16.44 -17.31 13.27
N TYR A 223 -15.64 -16.41 13.83
CA TYR A 223 -14.27 -16.14 13.38
C TYR A 223 -13.25 -16.37 14.50
N PRO A 224 -12.01 -16.76 14.15
CA PRO A 224 -10.94 -16.90 15.13
C PRO A 224 -10.64 -15.57 15.81
N THR A 225 -10.22 -15.65 17.08
CA THR A 225 -9.73 -14.49 17.83
C THR A 225 -8.62 -13.80 17.05
N PRO A 226 -8.74 -12.49 16.75
CA PRO A 226 -7.70 -11.80 15.98
C PRO A 226 -6.41 -11.63 16.78
N GLY A 227 -5.27 -11.78 16.10
CA GLY A 227 -3.95 -11.57 16.68
C GLY A 227 -3.66 -10.14 17.16
N ALA A 228 -2.53 -9.98 17.84
CA ALA A 228 -2.13 -8.72 18.48
C ALA A 228 -1.91 -7.56 17.48
N ASN A 229 -1.41 -7.87 16.28
CA ASN A 229 -1.19 -6.87 15.23
C ASN A 229 -2.48 -6.43 14.55
N CYS A 230 -3.59 -7.15 14.73
CA CYS A 230 -4.86 -6.81 14.11
C CYS A 230 -5.47 -5.60 14.85
N ARG A 231 -5.04 -4.40 14.46
CA ARG A 231 -5.45 -3.11 15.02
C ARG A 231 -5.77 -2.16 13.87
N PRO A 232 -6.71 -1.22 14.04
CA PRO A 232 -7.14 -0.38 12.92
C PRO A 232 -6.07 0.62 12.45
N TRP A 233 -5.06 0.88 13.29
CA TRP A 233 -3.92 1.75 12.98
C TRP A 233 -2.69 0.99 12.46
N ASN A 234 -2.69 -0.35 12.53
CA ASN A 234 -1.64 -1.15 11.94
C ASN A 234 -2.01 -1.40 10.46
N PRO A 235 -1.12 -1.10 9.51
CA PRO A 235 -1.44 -1.30 8.11
C PRO A 235 -1.66 -2.77 7.76
N PRO A 236 -2.79 -3.13 7.10
CA PRO A 236 -2.97 -4.47 6.58
C PRO A 236 -1.82 -4.86 5.65
N TYR A 237 -1.34 -6.09 5.81
CA TYR A 237 -0.23 -6.65 5.04
C TYR A 237 1.08 -5.85 5.09
N GLN A 238 1.30 -4.99 6.10
CA GLN A 238 2.61 -4.37 6.32
C GLN A 238 3.68 -5.48 6.32
N PRO A 239 4.64 -5.47 5.39
CA PRO A 239 5.60 -6.55 5.28
C PRO A 239 6.62 -6.45 6.42
N GLY A 240 7.12 -7.61 6.83
CA GLY A 240 8.09 -7.74 7.90
C GLY A 240 8.20 -9.16 8.42
N PRO A 241 9.22 -9.43 9.26
CA PRO A 241 9.52 -10.79 9.68
C PRO A 241 8.35 -11.46 10.39
N GLY A 242 8.05 -12.69 9.99
CA GLY A 242 7.03 -13.55 10.56
C GLY A 242 5.65 -13.42 9.92
N LEU A 243 5.45 -12.56 8.91
CA LEU A 243 4.13 -12.32 8.30
C LEU A 243 3.52 -13.60 7.69
N ASP A 244 4.24 -14.32 6.82
CA ASP A 244 3.75 -15.55 6.20
C ASP A 244 3.72 -16.73 7.17
N SER A 245 4.46 -16.64 8.28
CA SER A 245 4.41 -17.63 9.37
C SER A 245 3.18 -17.47 10.28
N ALA A 246 2.55 -16.29 10.29
CA ALA A 246 1.34 -16.04 11.06
C ALA A 246 0.17 -16.92 10.55
N PRO A 247 -0.80 -17.29 11.40
CA PRO A 247 -2.00 -18.00 10.96
C PRO A 247 -2.67 -17.28 9.77
N LEU A 248 -3.29 -18.03 8.85
CA LEU A 248 -3.95 -17.45 7.67
C LEU A 248 -4.93 -16.33 8.06
N SER A 249 -5.69 -16.54 9.14
CA SER A 249 -6.62 -15.54 9.65
C SER A 249 -5.95 -14.22 10.00
N ASP A 250 -4.69 -14.21 10.45
CA ASP A 250 -3.97 -13.02 10.89
C ASP A 250 -3.04 -12.44 9.82
N TRP A 251 -2.90 -13.08 8.67
CA TRP A 251 -2.04 -12.60 7.58
C TRP A 251 -2.42 -11.17 7.15
N THR A 252 -3.71 -10.90 7.06
CA THR A 252 -4.23 -9.57 6.74
C THR A 252 -3.82 -8.48 7.75
N CYS A 253 -3.46 -8.84 8.97
CA CYS A 253 -3.10 -7.88 10.01
C CYS A 253 -1.70 -7.28 9.83
N GLY A 254 -0.88 -7.86 8.96
CA GLY A 254 0.49 -7.42 8.72
C GLY A 254 1.43 -7.65 9.92
N ALA A 255 2.70 -7.29 9.71
CA ALA A 255 3.73 -7.28 10.75
C ALA A 255 3.59 -6.09 11.73
N GLY A 256 2.66 -5.16 11.47
CA GLY A 256 2.36 -4.01 12.31
C GLY A 256 3.34 -2.84 12.11
N LEU A 257 3.09 -1.73 12.81
CA LEU A 257 3.90 -0.50 12.68
C LEU A 257 5.37 -0.67 13.08
N GLY A 258 5.70 -1.66 13.90
CA GLY A 258 7.09 -1.97 14.27
C GLY A 258 7.94 -2.48 13.11
N ALA A 259 7.32 -2.92 12.01
CA ALA A 259 8.01 -3.33 10.78
C ALA A 259 8.14 -2.19 9.75
N VAL A 260 7.67 -0.98 10.07
CA VAL A 260 7.94 0.22 9.25
C VAL A 260 9.32 0.73 9.62
N SER A 261 10.27 0.60 8.71
CA SER A 261 11.62 1.13 8.94
C SER A 261 11.66 2.65 8.74
N GLU A 262 12.48 3.33 9.53
CA GLU A 262 12.80 4.75 9.32
C GLU A 262 13.92 4.95 8.28
N ASN A 263 14.71 3.93 7.98
CA ASN A 263 15.82 3.99 7.04
C ASN A 263 15.71 2.87 5.99
N ASP A 264 15.67 3.23 4.71
CA ASP A 264 15.55 2.25 3.63
C ASP A 264 16.71 1.23 3.61
N LEU A 265 17.89 1.57 4.17
CA LEU A 265 19.00 0.64 4.31
C LEU A 265 18.76 -0.48 5.34
N ASP A 266 17.82 -0.34 6.27
CA ASP A 266 17.46 -1.45 7.17
C ASP A 266 16.81 -2.60 6.39
N THR A 267 16.08 -2.27 5.31
CA THR A 267 15.55 -3.23 4.33
C THR A 267 16.69 -4.07 3.74
N LEU A 268 17.84 -3.46 3.45
CA LEU A 268 18.99 -4.17 2.90
C LEU A 268 19.57 -5.16 3.90
N ALA A 269 19.66 -4.79 5.18
CA ALA A 269 20.13 -5.69 6.23
C ALA A 269 19.21 -6.90 6.44
N ALA A 270 17.91 -6.77 6.17
CA ALA A 270 16.98 -7.89 6.22
C ALA A 270 17.21 -8.92 5.09
N ILE A 271 17.67 -8.47 3.92
CA ILE A 271 18.00 -9.33 2.77
C ILE A 271 19.42 -9.89 2.92
N PHE A 272 20.35 -9.04 3.35
CA PHE A 272 21.79 -9.29 3.44
C PHE A 272 22.31 -9.04 4.87
N PRO A 273 22.03 -9.93 5.83
CA PRO A 273 22.41 -9.71 7.23
C PRO A 273 23.93 -9.64 7.45
N ASN A 274 24.72 -10.22 6.55
CA ASN A 274 26.17 -10.22 6.59
C ASN A 274 26.80 -9.33 5.50
N GLY A 275 26.04 -8.34 5.01
CA GLY A 275 26.40 -7.55 3.84
C GLY A 275 26.20 -8.30 2.52
N VAL A 276 26.37 -7.60 1.40
CA VAL A 276 26.15 -8.12 0.05
C VAL A 276 27.37 -8.95 -0.39
N VAL A 277 27.56 -10.09 0.28
CA VAL A 277 28.67 -11.02 0.03
C VAL A 277 28.27 -12.21 -0.84
N ASP A 278 27.01 -12.62 -0.77
CA ASP A 278 26.46 -13.74 -1.52
C ASP A 278 25.40 -13.25 -2.50
N ARG A 279 25.78 -13.06 -3.77
CA ARG A 279 24.84 -12.64 -4.81
C ARG A 279 23.71 -13.64 -5.07
N SER A 280 23.81 -14.90 -4.61
CA SER A 280 22.77 -15.91 -4.84
C SER A 280 21.44 -15.56 -4.16
N VAL A 281 21.48 -14.77 -3.08
CA VAL A 281 20.31 -14.22 -2.39
C VAL A 281 19.39 -13.43 -3.33
N VAL A 282 19.97 -12.80 -4.36
CA VAL A 282 19.26 -11.95 -5.33
C VAL A 282 19.35 -12.51 -6.75
N ALA A 283 19.47 -13.84 -6.87
CA ALA A 283 19.42 -14.51 -8.16
C ALA A 283 18.05 -14.31 -8.83
N THR A 284 18.04 -14.10 -10.14
CA THR A 284 16.81 -13.92 -10.94
C THR A 284 15.97 -15.20 -10.97
N ARG A 285 16.62 -16.37 -10.88
CA ARG A 285 15.90 -17.66 -10.74
C ARG A 285 15.26 -17.85 -9.37
N GLY A 286 15.66 -17.05 -8.38
CA GLY A 286 15.09 -17.07 -7.05
C GLY A 286 13.65 -16.58 -7.01
N GLN A 287 13.12 -16.54 -5.78
CA GLN A 287 11.81 -16.01 -5.48
C GLN A 287 11.87 -15.34 -4.11
N ILE A 288 12.21 -14.05 -4.10
CA ILE A 288 12.28 -13.27 -2.89
C ILE A 288 10.88 -13.09 -2.31
N ASN A 289 10.75 -13.35 -1.01
CA ASN A 289 9.50 -13.13 -0.31
C ASN A 289 9.45 -11.71 0.26
N LEU A 290 8.91 -10.79 -0.53
CA LEU A 290 8.78 -9.38 -0.13
C LEU A 290 7.91 -9.19 1.12
N ARG A 291 7.04 -10.14 1.45
CA ARG A 291 6.15 -10.06 2.62
C ARG A 291 6.90 -10.20 3.95
N GLU A 292 8.10 -10.78 3.92
CA GLU A 292 8.95 -10.99 5.10
C GLU A 292 9.95 -9.84 5.33
N ILE A 293 9.98 -8.86 4.42
CA ILE A 293 11.01 -7.82 4.41
C ILE A 293 10.41 -6.50 4.91
N PRO A 294 10.88 -5.93 6.03
CA PRO A 294 10.42 -4.63 6.49
C PRO A 294 10.84 -3.55 5.50
N ILE A 295 10.01 -2.53 5.31
CA ILE A 295 10.26 -1.45 4.33
C ILE A 295 10.14 -0.08 4.97
N GLY A 296 10.82 0.89 4.34
CA GLY A 296 10.78 2.30 4.70
C GLY A 296 9.46 3.03 4.40
N LEU A 297 8.36 2.31 4.22
CA LEU A 297 7.06 2.83 3.81
C LEU A 297 5.94 2.25 4.69
N GLN A 298 5.23 3.11 5.41
CA GLN A 298 3.97 2.75 6.06
C GLN A 298 2.92 2.48 4.98
N LEU A 299 2.33 1.29 4.92
CA LEU A 299 1.18 1.00 4.06
C LEU A 299 -0.10 1.66 4.62
N PRO A 300 -1.22 1.77 3.85
CA PRO A 300 -2.43 2.42 4.33
C PRO A 300 -3.04 1.65 5.51
N ASP A 301 -3.45 2.35 6.57
CA ASP A 301 -4.19 1.72 7.67
C ASP A 301 -5.62 1.32 7.27
N TRP A 302 -6.34 0.54 8.09
CA TRP A 302 -7.68 0.03 7.70
C TRP A 302 -8.69 1.14 7.36
N ASN A 303 -8.59 2.31 8.01
CA ASN A 303 -9.50 3.42 7.71
C ASN A 303 -9.27 3.99 6.30
N HIS A 304 -8.11 3.74 5.69
CA HIS A 304 -7.78 4.14 4.33
C HIS A 304 -8.01 3.04 3.29
N TRP A 305 -8.45 1.85 3.72
CA TRP A 305 -9.02 0.82 2.84
C TRP A 305 -10.52 1.01 2.65
N VAL A 306 -11.22 1.43 3.71
CA VAL A 306 -12.67 1.63 3.71
C VAL A 306 -13.02 2.89 2.91
N PRO A 307 -14.04 2.84 2.03
CA PRO A 307 -14.47 4.01 1.26
C PRO A 307 -14.97 5.13 2.18
N ARG A 308 -14.43 6.34 2.01
CA ARG A 308 -14.96 7.53 2.67
C ARG A 308 -16.36 7.87 2.18
N ILE A 309 -16.59 7.74 0.87
CA ILE A 309 -17.87 7.95 0.20
C ILE A 309 -18.23 6.65 -0.51
N HIS A 310 -19.39 6.07 -0.18
CA HIS A 310 -19.83 4.86 -0.85
C HIS A 310 -20.32 5.18 -2.28
N PRO A 311 -20.13 4.29 -3.26
CA PRO A 311 -20.63 4.49 -4.62
C PRO A 311 -22.14 4.71 -4.74
N LYS A 312 -22.94 4.15 -3.81
CA LYS A 312 -24.38 4.45 -3.71
C LYS A 312 -24.63 5.93 -3.42
N ASP A 313 -23.81 6.56 -2.59
CA ASP A 313 -23.93 7.99 -2.25
C ASP A 313 -23.34 8.87 -3.35
N ALA A 314 -22.22 8.45 -3.94
CA ALA A 314 -21.55 9.19 -5.00
C ALA A 314 -22.33 9.23 -6.33
N TRP A 315 -22.95 8.11 -6.72
CA TRP A 315 -23.51 7.93 -8.07
C TRP A 315 -24.97 7.50 -8.09
N GLY A 316 -25.55 7.19 -6.93
CA GLY A 316 -26.94 6.77 -6.82
C GLY A 316 -27.26 5.53 -7.65
N ASP A 317 -28.38 5.61 -8.37
CA ASP A 317 -28.96 4.51 -9.13
C ASP A 317 -28.05 4.03 -10.27
N TYR A 318 -27.16 4.89 -10.76
CA TYR A 318 -26.16 4.50 -11.75
C TYR A 318 -25.28 3.37 -11.19
N PHE A 319 -24.77 3.54 -9.98
CA PHE A 319 -23.98 2.49 -9.34
C PHE A 319 -24.85 1.30 -8.93
N THR A 320 -25.99 1.55 -8.27
CA THR A 320 -26.87 0.48 -7.77
C THR A 320 -27.24 -0.51 -8.88
N ASN A 321 -27.50 -0.01 -10.10
CA ASN A 321 -27.89 -0.81 -11.25
C ASN A 321 -26.73 -1.17 -12.20
N SER A 322 -25.48 -0.85 -11.83
CA SER A 322 -24.31 -1.15 -12.65
C SER A 322 -23.92 -2.63 -12.62
N ASN A 323 -23.18 -3.08 -13.65
CA ASN A 323 -22.54 -4.39 -13.63
C ASN A 323 -21.48 -4.50 -12.52
N LEU A 324 -20.84 -3.39 -12.13
CA LEU A 324 -19.88 -3.37 -11.04
C LEU A 324 -20.51 -3.85 -9.72
N ASN A 325 -21.71 -3.36 -9.40
CA ASN A 325 -22.47 -3.81 -8.22
C ASN A 325 -23.06 -5.22 -8.40
N LYS A 326 -23.62 -5.48 -9.60
CA LYS A 326 -24.27 -6.75 -9.92
C LYS A 326 -23.31 -7.94 -9.81
N LEU A 327 -22.11 -7.81 -10.35
CA LEU A 327 -21.10 -8.86 -10.36
C LEU A 327 -20.62 -9.21 -8.95
N TYR A 328 -20.59 -8.27 -8.01
CA TYR A 328 -20.14 -8.57 -6.65
C TYR A 328 -21.06 -9.56 -5.92
N ALA A 329 -22.31 -9.15 -5.68
CA ALA A 329 -23.25 -9.88 -4.84
C ALA A 329 -24.65 -10.06 -5.47
N GLY A 330 -24.82 -9.71 -6.74
CA GLY A 330 -26.10 -9.86 -7.45
C GLY A 330 -27.09 -8.71 -7.24
N GLU A 331 -26.71 -7.65 -6.53
CA GLU A 331 -27.55 -6.47 -6.27
C GLU A 331 -27.80 -5.67 -7.56
N GLY A 332 -29.01 -5.10 -7.70
CA GLY A 332 -29.38 -4.22 -8.80
C GLY A 332 -29.82 -4.92 -10.08
N SER A 333 -30.05 -4.12 -11.12
CA SER A 333 -30.57 -4.54 -12.43
C SER A 333 -29.53 -4.62 -13.57
N GLY A 334 -28.24 -4.60 -13.23
CA GLY A 334 -27.17 -4.79 -14.21
C GLY A 334 -27.36 -6.06 -15.05
N SER A 335 -26.91 -6.02 -16.30
CA SER A 335 -27.08 -7.11 -17.28
C SER A 335 -26.21 -8.34 -17.02
N ALA A 336 -25.23 -8.24 -16.12
CA ALA A 336 -24.40 -9.37 -15.72
C ALA A 336 -25.23 -10.53 -15.14
N THR A 337 -24.99 -11.73 -15.65
CA THR A 337 -25.74 -12.95 -15.30
C THR A 337 -25.07 -13.79 -14.20
N PHE A 338 -23.89 -13.40 -13.74
CA PHE A 338 -23.14 -14.08 -12.67
C PHE A 338 -22.82 -13.12 -11.52
N ASN A 339 -22.51 -13.67 -10.34
CA ASN A 339 -21.93 -12.89 -9.25
C ASN A 339 -20.93 -13.71 -8.41
N MET A 340 -19.84 -13.08 -7.97
CA MET A 340 -18.70 -13.78 -7.35
C MET A 340 -19.05 -14.40 -6.00
N LYS A 341 -19.84 -13.74 -5.14
CA LYS A 341 -20.22 -14.32 -3.84
C LYS A 341 -20.95 -15.65 -4.01
N THR A 342 -21.88 -15.75 -4.97
CA THR A 342 -22.61 -17.00 -5.24
C THR A 342 -21.69 -18.07 -5.81
N GLN A 343 -20.83 -17.75 -6.77
CA GLN A 343 -19.90 -18.72 -7.36
C GLN A 343 -18.93 -19.29 -6.31
N LEU A 344 -18.38 -18.42 -5.46
CA LEU A 344 -17.48 -18.83 -4.37
C LEU A 344 -18.20 -19.66 -3.31
N ALA A 345 -19.43 -19.29 -2.94
CA ALA A 345 -20.23 -20.05 -1.98
C ALA A 345 -20.61 -21.45 -2.49
N GLN A 346 -20.93 -21.59 -3.78
CA GLN A 346 -21.35 -22.87 -4.38
C GLN A 346 -20.15 -23.75 -4.75
N GLY A 347 -19.12 -23.17 -5.37
CA GLY A 347 -17.94 -23.90 -5.85
C GLY A 347 -16.87 -24.15 -4.78
N GLY A 348 -16.90 -23.36 -3.69
CA GLY A 348 -15.99 -23.49 -2.55
C GLY A 348 -14.50 -23.49 -2.95
N ALA A 349 -13.70 -24.27 -2.23
CA ALA A 349 -12.26 -24.36 -2.45
C ALA A 349 -11.90 -24.85 -3.87
N SER A 350 -12.70 -25.73 -4.48
CA SER A 350 -12.42 -26.22 -5.85
C SER A 350 -12.50 -25.09 -6.88
N TYR A 351 -13.49 -24.21 -6.76
CA TYR A 351 -13.61 -23.04 -7.62
C TYR A 351 -12.53 -22.00 -7.31
N ALA A 352 -12.28 -21.72 -6.03
CA ALA A 352 -11.21 -20.81 -5.59
C ALA A 352 -9.81 -21.23 -6.04
N GLN A 353 -9.56 -22.54 -6.18
CA GLN A 353 -8.30 -23.11 -6.68
C GLN A 353 -8.29 -23.26 -8.21
N GLY A 354 -9.32 -22.82 -8.92
CA GLY A 354 -9.42 -22.95 -10.38
C GLY A 354 -9.56 -24.40 -10.88
N LYS A 355 -9.99 -25.34 -10.04
CA LYS A 355 -10.28 -26.74 -10.43
C LYS A 355 -11.63 -26.87 -11.12
N THR A 356 -12.58 -26.02 -10.75
CA THR A 356 -13.93 -25.96 -11.34
C THR A 356 -14.24 -24.51 -11.69
N GLY A 357 -14.57 -24.21 -12.94
CA GLY A 357 -14.79 -22.82 -13.39
C GLY A 357 -13.50 -22.01 -13.55
N ASN A 358 -13.64 -20.70 -13.74
CA ASN A 358 -12.52 -19.81 -14.05
C ASN A 358 -12.59 -18.51 -13.23
N ILE A 359 -12.17 -18.60 -11.96
CA ILE A 359 -12.13 -17.45 -11.04
C ILE A 359 -11.29 -16.27 -11.60
N PHE A 360 -10.30 -16.53 -12.46
CA PHE A 360 -9.50 -15.49 -13.08
C PHE A 360 -10.32 -14.64 -14.04
N ASN A 361 -11.08 -15.29 -14.93
CA ASN A 361 -11.97 -14.59 -15.86
C ASN A 361 -13.08 -13.81 -15.14
N ASP A 362 -13.60 -14.37 -14.04
CA ASP A 362 -14.69 -13.76 -13.29
C ASP A 362 -14.20 -12.50 -12.53
N LEU A 363 -13.03 -12.59 -11.87
CA LEU A 363 -12.38 -11.43 -11.27
C LEU A 363 -11.91 -10.40 -12.31
N TYR A 364 -11.42 -10.85 -13.47
CA TYR A 364 -11.06 -9.96 -14.57
C TYR A 364 -12.27 -9.18 -15.08
N SER A 365 -13.39 -9.86 -15.35
CA SER A 365 -14.63 -9.23 -15.82
C SER A 365 -15.17 -8.22 -14.80
N TRP A 366 -15.09 -8.52 -13.50
CA TRP A 366 -15.48 -7.58 -12.46
C TRP A 366 -14.52 -6.38 -12.37
N GLY A 367 -13.23 -6.63 -12.54
CA GLY A 367 -12.20 -5.60 -12.64
C GLY A 367 -12.48 -4.60 -13.76
N ILE A 368 -12.72 -5.12 -14.96
CA ILE A 368 -13.09 -4.36 -16.17
C ILE A 368 -14.35 -3.52 -15.94
N ALA A 369 -15.35 -4.08 -15.23
CA ALA A 369 -16.59 -3.38 -14.93
C ALA A 369 -16.36 -2.07 -14.16
N PHE A 370 -15.26 -1.97 -13.39
CA PHE A 370 -14.80 -0.70 -12.83
C PHE A 370 -13.83 0.02 -13.77
N GLY A 371 -12.65 -0.54 -14.02
CA GLY A 371 -11.54 0.23 -14.57
C GLY A 371 -11.63 0.58 -16.05
N GLU A 372 -12.58 0.01 -16.80
CA GLU A 372 -12.78 0.34 -18.21
C GLU A 372 -14.23 0.71 -18.55
N GLN A 373 -15.21 0.14 -17.86
CA GLN A 373 -16.64 0.30 -18.23
C GLN A 373 -17.43 1.22 -17.29
N PHE A 374 -16.87 1.62 -16.13
CA PHE A 374 -17.57 2.48 -15.19
C PHE A 374 -17.44 3.95 -15.58
N ALA A 375 -18.52 4.49 -16.15
CA ALA A 375 -18.58 5.86 -16.66
C ALA A 375 -19.79 6.62 -16.06
N PRO A 376 -19.77 6.93 -14.75
CA PRO A 376 -20.90 7.60 -14.12
C PRO A 376 -21.06 9.03 -14.64
N PRO A 377 -22.29 9.57 -14.62
CA PRO A 377 -22.51 10.99 -14.89
C PRO A 377 -21.65 11.84 -13.95
N ASN A 378 -21.07 12.93 -14.47
CA ASN A 378 -20.25 13.88 -13.71
C ASN A 378 -18.99 13.29 -13.05
N ALA A 379 -18.47 12.14 -13.52
CA ALA A 379 -17.22 11.55 -13.05
C ALA A 379 -16.04 12.55 -13.04
N GLY A 380 -16.10 13.57 -13.91
CA GLY A 380 -15.04 14.53 -14.16
C GLY A 380 -14.22 14.14 -15.39
N THR A 381 -13.24 14.96 -15.72
CA THR A 381 -12.34 14.74 -16.85
C THR A 381 -10.96 14.39 -16.31
N ASN A 382 -10.32 13.39 -16.94
CA ASN A 382 -8.97 12.95 -16.62
C ASN A 382 -8.01 14.14 -16.46
N GLY A 383 -7.26 14.19 -15.35
CA GLY A 383 -6.31 15.25 -15.03
C GLY A 383 -6.94 16.60 -14.63
N SER A 384 -8.27 16.70 -14.57
CA SER A 384 -9.01 17.93 -14.28
C SER A 384 -10.16 17.73 -13.28
N TYR A 385 -10.08 16.68 -12.47
CA TYR A 385 -11.08 16.37 -11.43
C TYR A 385 -11.12 17.45 -10.34
N THR A 386 -12.33 17.86 -9.95
CA THR A 386 -12.53 18.59 -8.68
C THR A 386 -12.27 17.68 -7.48
N ILE A 387 -12.03 18.23 -6.29
CA ILE A 387 -11.79 17.42 -5.07
C ILE A 387 -12.97 16.46 -4.80
N ALA A 388 -14.21 16.93 -4.91
CA ALA A 388 -15.39 16.08 -4.71
C ALA A 388 -15.47 14.93 -5.74
N GLN A 389 -15.07 15.17 -6.99
CA GLN A 389 -15.00 14.11 -8.00
C GLN A 389 -13.91 13.09 -7.70
N GLN A 390 -12.75 13.54 -7.21
CA GLN A 390 -11.68 12.65 -6.75
C GLN A 390 -12.16 11.78 -5.58
N GLU A 391 -12.81 12.37 -4.57
CA GLU A 391 -13.34 11.64 -3.40
C GLU A 391 -14.36 10.57 -3.80
N ASN A 392 -15.28 10.90 -4.72
CA ASN A 392 -16.29 9.97 -5.24
C ASN A 392 -15.65 8.79 -6.02
N LEU A 393 -14.70 9.08 -6.91
CA LEU A 393 -14.04 8.04 -7.70
C LEU A 393 -13.11 7.17 -6.84
N TYR A 394 -12.36 7.79 -5.92
CA TYR A 394 -11.49 7.09 -4.98
C TYR A 394 -12.29 6.17 -4.06
N GLY A 395 -13.42 6.63 -3.52
CA GLY A 395 -14.35 5.80 -2.75
C GLY A 395 -14.89 4.60 -3.53
N THR A 396 -15.04 4.73 -4.85
CA THR A 396 -15.45 3.60 -5.71
C THR A 396 -14.35 2.56 -5.90
N ALA A 397 -13.11 3.01 -6.10
CA ALA A 397 -11.96 2.12 -6.16
C ALA A 397 -11.74 1.39 -4.82
N GLN A 398 -11.83 2.12 -3.70
CA GLN A 398 -11.76 1.57 -2.34
C GLN A 398 -12.88 0.55 -2.08
N TRP A 399 -14.10 0.81 -2.56
CA TRP A 399 -15.19 -0.15 -2.44
C TRP A 399 -14.86 -1.48 -3.13
N GLN A 400 -14.37 -1.46 -4.38
CA GLN A 400 -13.99 -2.69 -5.08
C GLN A 400 -12.86 -3.43 -4.36
N LEU A 401 -11.87 -2.69 -3.84
CA LEU A 401 -10.77 -3.26 -3.07
C LEU A 401 -11.27 -3.91 -1.77
N LEU A 402 -12.09 -3.22 -0.99
CA LEU A 402 -12.67 -3.74 0.24
C LEU A 402 -13.52 -4.98 -0.02
N LYS A 403 -14.35 -4.98 -1.08
CA LYS A 403 -15.14 -6.15 -1.43
C LYS A 403 -14.27 -7.31 -1.92
N SER A 404 -13.13 -7.02 -2.56
CA SER A 404 -12.12 -8.04 -2.88
C SER A 404 -11.48 -8.64 -1.63
N TRP A 405 -11.16 -7.79 -0.63
CA TRP A 405 -10.72 -8.24 0.69
C TRP A 405 -11.79 -9.10 1.38
N GLU A 406 -13.07 -8.71 1.32
CA GLU A 406 -14.16 -9.48 1.91
C GLU A 406 -14.24 -10.88 1.29
N LEU A 407 -14.17 -10.99 -0.05
CA LEU A 407 -14.12 -12.29 -0.73
C LEU A 407 -12.88 -13.09 -0.30
N ALA A 408 -11.73 -12.43 -0.18
CA ALA A 408 -10.50 -13.10 0.20
C ALA A 408 -10.57 -13.73 1.59
N GLN A 409 -11.14 -12.99 2.55
CA GLN A 409 -11.31 -13.45 3.92
C GLN A 409 -12.44 -14.48 4.06
N GLU A 410 -13.59 -14.28 3.42
CA GLU A 410 -14.74 -15.20 3.54
C GLU A 410 -14.46 -16.59 2.93
N TYR A 411 -13.67 -16.65 1.85
CA TYR A 411 -13.45 -17.88 1.09
C TYR A 411 -12.01 -18.39 1.12
N SER A 412 -11.17 -17.87 2.03
CA SER A 412 -9.76 -18.28 2.17
C SER A 412 -8.99 -18.21 0.84
N LEU A 413 -9.25 -17.17 0.05
CA LEU A 413 -8.62 -17.02 -1.27
C LEU A 413 -7.11 -16.86 -1.13
N GLU A 414 -6.64 -16.27 -0.04
CA GLU A 414 -5.23 -16.00 0.21
C GLU A 414 -4.36 -17.26 0.26
N GLN A 415 -4.97 -18.40 0.62
CA GLN A 415 -4.33 -19.72 0.55
C GLN A 415 -4.65 -20.46 -0.76
N SER A 416 -5.81 -20.20 -1.38
CA SER A 416 -6.27 -20.94 -2.56
C SER A 416 -5.75 -20.39 -3.88
N CYS A 417 -5.55 -19.07 -3.99
CA CYS A 417 -5.15 -18.39 -5.21
C CYS A 417 -3.79 -18.80 -5.75
N PRO A 418 -2.76 -19.10 -4.93
CA PRO A 418 -1.53 -19.70 -5.45
C PRO A 418 -1.78 -20.97 -6.26
N SER A 419 -2.72 -21.83 -5.83
CA SER A 419 -3.11 -23.02 -6.61
C SER A 419 -3.86 -22.64 -7.89
N ALA A 420 -4.68 -21.58 -7.86
CA ALA A 420 -5.38 -21.11 -9.06
C ALA A 420 -4.42 -20.54 -10.11
N TRP A 421 -3.35 -19.84 -9.70
CA TRP A 421 -2.27 -19.42 -10.59
C TRP A 421 -1.63 -20.61 -11.32
N VAL A 422 -1.34 -21.70 -10.59
CA VAL A 422 -0.82 -22.93 -11.19
C VAL A 422 -1.85 -23.57 -12.13
N ASN A 423 -3.08 -23.78 -11.68
CA ASN A 423 -4.08 -24.56 -12.41
C ASN A 423 -4.62 -23.85 -13.66
N LEU A 424 -4.77 -22.52 -13.62
CA LEU A 424 -5.38 -21.75 -14.71
C LEU A 424 -4.34 -21.05 -15.59
N GLN A 425 -3.19 -20.66 -15.04
CA GLN A 425 -2.17 -19.88 -15.76
C GLN A 425 -0.86 -20.64 -15.96
N HIS A 426 -0.75 -21.88 -15.46
CA HIS A 426 0.49 -22.66 -15.50
C HIS A 426 1.67 -21.88 -14.90
N ALA A 427 1.38 -21.05 -13.90
CA ALA A 427 2.34 -20.15 -13.29
C ALA A 427 3.43 -20.97 -12.57
N PRO A 428 4.72 -20.79 -12.90
CA PRO A 428 5.78 -21.67 -12.41
C PRO A 428 6.31 -21.29 -11.03
N LYS A 429 5.92 -20.14 -10.49
CA LYS A 429 6.43 -19.58 -9.23
C LYS A 429 5.29 -19.23 -8.27
N PRO A 430 4.41 -20.17 -7.88
CA PRO A 430 3.34 -19.87 -6.94
C PRO A 430 3.91 -19.36 -5.61
N GLU A 431 3.38 -18.22 -5.16
CA GLU A 431 3.64 -17.72 -3.81
C GLU A 431 3.01 -18.62 -2.75
N ALA A 432 3.51 -18.61 -1.52
CA ALA A 432 2.88 -19.36 -0.42
C ALA A 432 1.47 -18.85 -0.10
N ARG A 433 1.25 -17.54 -0.29
CA ARG A 433 -0.02 -16.82 -0.10
C ARG A 433 -0.14 -15.72 -1.15
N GLY A 434 -1.37 -15.41 -1.55
CA GLY A 434 -1.60 -14.33 -2.51
C GLY A 434 -3.05 -14.22 -2.96
N TRP A 435 -3.35 -13.18 -3.71
CA TRP A 435 -4.67 -12.93 -4.29
C TRP A 435 -4.75 -13.48 -5.73
N CYS A 436 -5.99 -13.65 -6.20
CA CYS A 436 -6.31 -14.26 -7.48
C CYS A 436 -6.38 -13.23 -8.61
N GLY A 437 -6.16 -13.69 -9.83
CA GLY A 437 -6.56 -12.99 -11.06
C GLY A 437 -5.50 -12.05 -11.61
N TYR A 438 -5.61 -11.78 -12.91
CA TYR A 438 -4.76 -10.80 -13.60
C TYR A 438 -5.15 -9.36 -13.31
N TRP A 439 -6.39 -9.10 -12.87
CA TRP A 439 -6.82 -7.73 -12.72
C TRP A 439 -6.17 -7.06 -11.51
N ARG A 440 -5.66 -5.85 -11.76
CA ARG A 440 -4.87 -5.05 -10.84
C ARG A 440 -5.74 -4.21 -9.88
N VAL A 441 -6.65 -4.87 -9.15
CA VAL A 441 -7.62 -4.20 -8.25
C VAL A 441 -6.92 -3.27 -7.26
N ILE A 442 -5.77 -3.69 -6.70
CA ILE A 442 -5.03 -2.92 -5.70
C ILE A 442 -4.37 -1.71 -6.34
N PHE A 443 -3.68 -1.89 -7.48
CA PHE A 443 -3.12 -0.76 -8.22
C PHE A 443 -4.15 0.25 -8.69
N ASN A 444 -5.34 -0.20 -9.09
CA ASN A 444 -6.40 0.69 -9.58
C ASN A 444 -6.95 1.65 -8.50
N VAL A 445 -6.61 1.45 -7.22
CA VAL A 445 -6.90 2.43 -6.16
C VAL A 445 -5.90 3.58 -6.18
N SER A 446 -4.70 3.40 -6.74
CA SER A 446 -3.67 4.43 -6.79
C SER A 446 -4.18 5.72 -7.45
N PRO A 447 -4.00 6.90 -6.82
CA PRO A 447 -4.39 8.16 -7.44
C PRO A 447 -3.61 8.47 -8.74
N HIS A 448 -2.50 7.76 -8.98
CA HIS A 448 -1.81 7.80 -10.26
C HIS A 448 -2.63 7.10 -11.35
N ILE A 449 -3.13 5.89 -11.10
CA ILE A 449 -3.97 5.15 -12.07
C ILE A 449 -5.32 5.84 -12.28
N LEU A 450 -5.89 6.42 -11.22
CA LEU A 450 -7.11 7.23 -11.30
C LEU A 450 -6.88 8.60 -11.98
N ASN A 451 -5.63 8.92 -12.34
CA ASN A 451 -5.20 10.17 -12.96
C ASN A 451 -5.67 11.45 -12.24
N PHE A 452 -5.51 11.48 -10.92
CA PHE A 452 -5.82 12.68 -10.14
C PHE A 452 -4.77 13.78 -10.35
N PRO A 453 -5.18 15.04 -10.52
CA PRO A 453 -4.25 16.16 -10.68
C PRO A 453 -3.43 16.37 -9.40
N THR A 454 -2.10 16.28 -9.50
CA THR A 454 -1.18 16.43 -8.36
C THR A 454 -1.21 17.82 -7.73
N ALA A 455 -1.45 18.86 -8.53
CA ALA A 455 -1.53 20.24 -8.08
C ALA A 455 -2.83 20.56 -7.30
N ASN A 456 -3.88 19.74 -7.47
CA ASN A 456 -5.16 19.90 -6.79
C ASN A 456 -5.60 18.57 -6.19
N SER A 457 -4.82 18.08 -5.25
CA SER A 457 -4.98 16.72 -4.70
C SER A 457 -5.98 16.68 -3.55
N MET A 458 -6.87 15.67 -3.55
CA MET A 458 -7.70 15.35 -2.37
C MET A 458 -6.88 14.94 -1.13
N PHE A 459 -5.60 14.63 -1.28
CA PHE A 459 -4.68 14.31 -0.19
C PHE A 459 -3.96 15.55 0.38
N GLY A 460 -4.37 16.76 -0.03
CA GLY A 460 -3.87 18.03 0.50
C GLY A 460 -2.47 18.45 0.00
N SER A 461 -1.67 17.53 -0.54
CA SER A 461 -0.36 17.84 -1.12
C SER A 461 0.08 16.82 -2.18
N SER A 462 1.00 17.23 -3.06
CA SER A 462 1.61 16.34 -4.05
C SER A 462 2.39 15.19 -3.38
N VAL A 463 3.10 15.46 -2.28
CA VAL A 463 3.83 14.43 -1.54
C VAL A 463 2.89 13.38 -0.94
N ALA A 464 1.78 13.79 -0.32
CA ALA A 464 0.80 12.84 0.20
C ALA A 464 0.16 11.99 -0.90
N GLN A 465 -0.12 12.59 -2.07
CA GLN A 465 -0.61 11.85 -3.24
C GLN A 465 0.38 10.78 -3.72
N TYR A 466 1.66 11.14 -3.88
CA TYR A 466 2.67 10.18 -4.33
C TYR A 466 2.99 9.11 -3.29
N VAL A 467 2.87 9.42 -1.98
CA VAL A 467 2.92 8.40 -0.93
C VAL A 467 1.77 7.41 -1.07
N LYS A 468 0.52 7.90 -1.23
CA LYS A 468 -0.64 7.02 -1.44
C LYS A 468 -0.52 6.20 -2.72
N SER A 469 0.01 6.77 -3.80
CA SER A 469 0.35 6.00 -5.01
C SER A 469 1.35 4.89 -4.74
N ASN A 470 2.46 5.19 -4.06
CA ASN A 470 3.49 4.20 -3.74
C ASN A 470 2.98 3.10 -2.79
N GLN A 471 2.12 3.46 -1.83
CA GLN A 471 1.48 2.52 -0.91
C GLN A 471 0.65 1.46 -1.63
N TRP A 472 -0.27 1.89 -2.50
CA TRP A 472 -1.07 0.97 -3.32
C TRP A 472 -0.22 0.18 -4.28
N TYR A 473 0.85 0.81 -4.79
CA TYR A 473 1.75 0.11 -5.68
C TYR A 473 2.46 -1.06 -4.98
N TYR A 474 3.11 -0.77 -3.87
CA TYR A 474 3.86 -1.78 -3.13
C TYR A 474 2.95 -2.91 -2.65
N LEU A 475 1.72 -2.59 -2.23
CA LEU A 475 0.76 -3.59 -1.78
C LEU A 475 0.36 -4.59 -2.90
N GLN A 476 0.28 -4.15 -4.16
CA GLN A 476 0.00 -5.06 -5.28
C GLN A 476 1.06 -6.15 -5.41
N ILE A 477 2.35 -5.83 -5.30
CA ILE A 477 3.41 -6.85 -5.44
C ILE A 477 3.52 -7.76 -4.22
N LEU A 478 3.03 -7.32 -3.05
CA LEU A 478 2.93 -8.16 -1.86
C LEU A 478 1.81 -9.19 -1.99
N LEU A 479 0.63 -8.75 -2.45
CA LEU A 479 -0.57 -9.56 -2.50
C LEU A 479 -0.70 -10.38 -3.79
N ASN A 480 -0.30 -9.83 -4.93
CA ASN A 480 -0.46 -10.48 -6.22
C ASN A 480 0.63 -10.05 -7.22
N PRO A 481 1.85 -10.60 -7.09
CA PRO A 481 2.94 -10.34 -8.02
C PRO A 481 2.77 -11.06 -9.38
N GLY A 482 1.90 -12.07 -9.46
CA GLY A 482 1.63 -12.84 -10.68
C GLY A 482 2.16 -14.28 -10.69
N SER A 483 2.91 -14.70 -9.67
CA SER A 483 3.41 -16.08 -9.51
C SER A 483 4.22 -16.62 -10.70
N GLY A 484 4.92 -15.73 -11.40
CA GLY A 484 5.70 -16.01 -12.60
C GLY A 484 4.89 -16.13 -13.89
N ALA A 485 3.57 -15.89 -13.86
CA ALA A 485 2.74 -15.98 -15.06
C ALA A 485 3.01 -14.84 -16.05
N HIS A 486 3.25 -13.63 -15.52
CA HIS A 486 3.54 -12.36 -16.22
C HIS A 486 2.73 -12.12 -17.51
N ASN A 487 1.97 -11.03 -17.59
CA ASN A 487 1.28 -10.69 -18.84
C ASN A 487 1.30 -9.19 -19.09
N VAL A 488 2.37 -8.71 -19.72
CA VAL A 488 2.60 -7.31 -20.12
C VAL A 488 2.65 -6.36 -18.92
N HIS A 489 1.49 -5.97 -18.42
CA HIS A 489 1.30 -5.05 -17.30
C HIS A 489 0.32 -5.63 -16.27
N LEU A 490 0.04 -6.94 -16.36
CA LEU A 490 -0.89 -7.66 -15.50
C LEU A 490 -0.20 -8.87 -14.84
N PRO A 491 -0.45 -9.12 -13.54
CA PRO A 491 -1.19 -8.25 -12.61
C PRO A 491 -0.37 -7.03 -12.15
N VAL A 492 0.89 -6.94 -12.58
CA VAL A 492 1.81 -5.87 -12.20
C VAL A 492 2.29 -5.08 -13.43
N ASP A 493 2.06 -3.77 -13.45
CA ASP A 493 2.73 -2.78 -14.30
C ASP A 493 4.06 -2.33 -13.68
N TRP A 494 5.13 -3.05 -14.00
CA TRP A 494 6.44 -2.94 -13.34
C TRP A 494 7.10 -1.56 -13.54
N GLN A 495 7.24 -1.09 -14.77
CA GLN A 495 8.01 0.13 -15.04
C GLN A 495 7.38 1.41 -14.48
N TYR A 496 6.04 1.51 -14.46
CA TYR A 496 5.37 2.66 -13.86
C TYR A 496 5.65 2.75 -12.35
N ALA A 497 5.88 1.62 -11.67
CA ALA A 497 6.28 1.61 -10.28
C ALA A 497 7.65 2.31 -10.09
N TYR A 498 8.60 2.08 -11.00
CA TYR A 498 9.94 2.69 -10.94
C TYR A 498 9.86 4.21 -11.09
N GLY A 499 9.08 4.69 -12.06
CA GLY A 499 8.84 6.13 -12.23
C GLY A 499 8.12 6.76 -11.03
N LEU A 500 7.22 6.05 -10.34
CA LEU A 500 6.55 6.56 -9.14
C LEU A 500 7.47 6.69 -7.93
N LEU A 501 8.53 5.88 -7.84
CA LEU A 501 9.57 6.05 -6.84
C LEU A 501 10.34 7.35 -7.06
N ASP A 502 10.72 7.65 -8.31
CA ASP A 502 11.37 8.91 -8.66
C ASP A 502 10.47 10.12 -8.41
N ASN A 503 9.19 10.06 -8.80
CA ASN A 503 8.24 11.12 -8.50
C ASN A 503 8.12 11.40 -6.99
N LEU A 504 8.10 10.34 -6.16
CA LEU A 504 8.09 10.50 -4.70
C LEU A 504 9.39 11.12 -4.19
N TYR A 505 10.54 10.73 -4.72
CA TYR A 505 11.82 11.36 -4.40
C TYR A 505 11.80 12.86 -4.75
N GLN A 506 11.33 13.24 -5.94
CA GLN A 506 11.30 14.64 -6.37
C GLN A 506 10.49 15.55 -5.42
N VAL A 507 9.39 15.03 -4.85
CA VAL A 507 8.52 15.82 -3.95
C VAL A 507 8.88 15.70 -2.46
N SER A 508 9.61 14.65 -2.06
CA SER A 508 9.98 14.41 -0.65
C SER A 508 11.45 14.66 -0.33
N GLY A 509 12.32 14.69 -1.35
CA GLY A 509 13.77 14.71 -1.22
C GLY A 509 14.38 13.42 -0.68
N ARG A 510 13.59 12.36 -0.47
CA ARG A 510 14.03 11.08 0.10
C ARG A 510 14.27 10.04 -0.98
N THR A 511 15.48 9.50 -1.03
CA THR A 511 15.82 8.34 -1.85
C THR A 511 15.44 7.03 -1.14
N GLU A 512 15.03 6.03 -1.93
CA GLU A 512 14.67 4.68 -1.45
C GLU A 512 15.27 3.60 -2.38
N PRO A 513 16.63 3.53 -2.47
CA PRO A 513 17.31 2.66 -3.43
C PRO A 513 17.04 1.17 -3.21
N ILE A 514 16.82 0.73 -1.97
CA ILE A 514 16.57 -0.67 -1.66
C ILE A 514 15.13 -1.04 -2.00
N ARG A 515 14.16 -0.15 -1.73
CA ARG A 515 12.78 -0.36 -2.18
C ARG A 515 12.68 -0.41 -3.71
N ASN A 516 13.43 0.45 -4.40
CA ASN A 516 13.57 0.40 -5.87
C ASN A 516 14.18 -0.93 -6.34
N PHE A 517 15.32 -1.31 -5.76
CA PHE A 517 16.00 -2.57 -6.06
C PHE A 517 15.09 -3.79 -5.87
N LEU A 518 14.34 -3.87 -4.77
CA LEU A 518 13.41 -4.97 -4.50
C LEU A 518 12.32 -5.09 -5.56
N TYR A 519 11.84 -3.96 -6.07
CA TYR A 519 10.84 -3.91 -7.13
C TYR A 519 11.39 -4.52 -8.43
N VAL A 520 12.58 -4.09 -8.86
CA VAL A 520 13.25 -4.59 -10.07
C VAL A 520 13.65 -6.06 -9.91
N LEU A 521 14.18 -6.45 -8.75
CA LEU A 521 14.52 -7.84 -8.45
C LEU A 521 13.29 -8.73 -8.53
N LYS A 522 12.17 -8.32 -7.92
CA LYS A 522 10.94 -9.10 -7.97
C LYS A 522 10.42 -9.22 -9.40
N GLY A 523 10.43 -8.14 -10.19
CA GLY A 523 10.09 -8.19 -11.61
C GLY A 523 10.95 -9.16 -12.41
N ALA A 524 12.27 -9.11 -12.22
CA ALA A 524 13.20 -10.07 -12.82
C ALA A 524 12.89 -11.51 -12.41
N GLN A 525 12.58 -11.75 -11.13
CA GLN A 525 12.21 -13.07 -10.66
C GLN A 525 10.87 -13.55 -11.22
N GLU A 526 9.87 -12.69 -11.38
CA GLU A 526 8.60 -13.07 -12.03
C GLU A 526 8.79 -13.39 -13.53
N MET A 527 9.81 -12.83 -14.20
CA MET A 527 10.05 -13.02 -15.63
C MET A 527 11.07 -14.12 -15.97
N ASP A 528 11.89 -14.54 -15.01
CA ASP A 528 12.72 -15.75 -15.12
C ASP A 528 11.87 -17.00 -14.89
N ASN A 529 10.86 -17.18 -15.74
CA ASN A 529 9.75 -18.11 -15.59
C ASN A 529 9.76 -19.27 -16.60
N GLY A 530 10.84 -19.42 -17.36
CA GLY A 530 10.97 -20.48 -18.35
C GLY A 530 10.28 -20.24 -19.70
N VAL A 531 9.60 -19.10 -19.89
CA VAL A 531 9.02 -18.72 -21.20
C VAL A 531 10.10 -18.22 -22.19
N GLY A 532 11.17 -17.61 -21.66
CA GLY A 532 12.27 -17.07 -22.45
C GLY A 532 11.98 -15.73 -23.13
N VAL A 533 12.78 -15.35 -24.12
CA VAL A 533 12.81 -13.96 -24.64
C VAL A 533 11.97 -13.73 -25.90
N ALA A 534 11.51 -14.79 -26.56
CA ALA A 534 10.73 -14.70 -27.80
C ALA A 534 9.29 -14.26 -27.54
N ASN A 535 8.72 -14.61 -26.38
CA ASN A 535 7.39 -14.16 -25.96
C ASN A 535 7.53 -12.98 -25.00
N VAL A 536 7.71 -11.79 -25.56
CA VAL A 536 7.94 -10.54 -24.83
C VAL A 536 6.75 -10.07 -23.97
N ASN A 537 5.59 -10.72 -24.10
CA ASN A 537 4.43 -10.44 -23.25
C ASN A 537 4.49 -11.19 -21.91
N GLN A 538 5.18 -12.33 -21.86
CA GLN A 538 5.14 -13.22 -20.70
C GLN A 538 6.50 -13.61 -20.17
N GLY A 539 7.53 -13.63 -21.00
CA GLY A 539 8.86 -14.06 -20.61
C GLY A 539 9.81 -12.93 -20.21
N TRP A 540 11.11 -13.19 -20.39
CA TRP A 540 12.20 -12.31 -19.99
C TRP A 540 12.31 -11.10 -20.92
N THR A 541 12.23 -9.88 -20.38
CA THR A 541 12.34 -8.62 -21.13
C THR A 541 13.38 -7.70 -20.49
N THR A 542 14.06 -6.89 -21.30
CA THR A 542 14.95 -5.83 -20.76
C THR A 542 14.17 -4.64 -20.22
N ARG A 543 12.90 -4.50 -20.63
CA ARG A 543 11.98 -3.45 -20.21
C ARG A 543 11.74 -3.46 -18.71
N ASP A 544 11.42 -4.63 -18.16
CA ASP A 544 10.89 -4.74 -16.81
C ASP A 544 11.92 -5.29 -15.80
N THR A 545 13.10 -5.71 -16.28
CA THR A 545 14.15 -6.36 -15.48
C THR A 545 15.49 -5.61 -15.46
N SER A 546 15.55 -4.41 -16.05
CA SER A 546 16.79 -3.72 -16.39
C SER A 546 17.72 -3.47 -15.20
N PRO A 547 19.03 -3.77 -15.29
CA PRO A 547 20.00 -3.35 -14.28
C PRO A 547 20.19 -1.83 -14.24
N LEU A 548 19.81 -1.11 -15.30
CA LEU A 548 19.86 0.35 -15.33
C LEU A 548 18.78 0.97 -14.44
N ASP A 549 17.65 0.31 -14.21
CA ASP A 549 16.65 0.76 -13.24
C ASP A 549 17.15 0.60 -11.79
N VAL A 550 18.04 -0.36 -11.53
CA VAL A 550 18.70 -0.52 -10.22
C VAL A 550 19.74 0.57 -9.98
N TRP A 551 20.55 0.91 -10.98
CA TRP A 551 21.59 1.94 -10.85
C TRP A 551 21.04 3.37 -10.98
N SER A 552 20.10 3.61 -11.89
CA SER A 552 19.40 4.86 -12.22
C SER A 552 20.02 6.15 -11.67
N GLY A 553 21.00 6.69 -12.41
CA GLY A 553 21.69 7.95 -12.09
C GLY A 553 22.71 7.86 -10.96
N GLY A 554 22.93 6.67 -10.39
CA GLY A 554 23.98 6.39 -9.42
C GLY A 554 23.91 7.28 -8.19
N GLN A 555 25.07 7.79 -7.78
CA GLN A 555 25.21 8.70 -6.63
C GLN A 555 24.49 10.05 -6.81
N ASN A 556 24.16 10.42 -8.05
CA ASN A 556 23.36 11.63 -8.34
C ASN A 556 21.86 11.34 -8.47
N GLY A 557 21.48 10.07 -8.57
CA GLY A 557 20.11 9.60 -8.74
C GLY A 557 19.65 8.79 -7.54
N VAL A 558 19.19 7.56 -7.78
CA VAL A 558 18.50 6.72 -6.78
C VAL A 558 19.39 6.39 -5.57
N TRP A 559 20.71 6.36 -5.72
CA TRP A 559 21.67 6.04 -4.65
C TRP A 559 22.18 7.27 -3.89
N LYS A 560 21.68 8.47 -4.21
CA LYS A 560 22.08 9.70 -3.53
C LYS A 560 21.96 9.59 -2.00
N GLY A 561 23.06 9.89 -1.31
CA GLY A 561 23.15 9.82 0.15
C GLY A 561 23.47 8.43 0.71
N THR A 562 23.57 7.40 -0.14
CA THR A 562 24.04 6.06 0.23
C THR A 562 25.53 5.93 -0.02
N SER A 563 26.23 5.08 0.74
CA SER A 563 27.66 4.86 0.51
C SER A 563 27.92 4.24 -0.88
N VAL A 564 28.96 4.73 -1.56
CA VAL A 564 29.39 4.20 -2.87
C VAL A 564 29.65 2.68 -2.80
N ALA A 565 30.23 2.19 -1.70
CA ALA A 565 30.49 0.77 -1.52
C ALA A 565 29.19 -0.06 -1.46
N THR A 566 28.14 0.45 -0.83
CA THR A 566 26.83 -0.21 -0.77
C THR A 566 26.16 -0.24 -2.15
N GLU A 567 26.17 0.88 -2.87
CA GLU A 567 25.67 0.94 -4.24
C GLU A 567 26.38 -0.08 -5.12
N GLN A 568 27.72 -0.01 -5.17
CA GLN A 568 28.53 -0.91 -5.99
C GLN A 568 28.21 -2.36 -5.66
N ALA A 569 28.11 -2.73 -4.38
CA ALA A 569 27.85 -4.11 -4.01
C ALA A 569 26.47 -4.60 -4.50
N VAL A 570 25.41 -3.81 -4.34
CA VAL A 570 24.05 -4.18 -4.79
C VAL A 570 23.95 -4.20 -6.31
N VAL A 571 24.41 -3.13 -6.97
CA VAL A 571 24.37 -3.00 -8.43
C VAL A 571 25.18 -4.10 -9.09
N ASN A 572 26.39 -4.40 -8.60
CA ASN A 572 27.22 -5.49 -9.13
C ASN A 572 26.58 -6.86 -8.94
N ALA A 573 26.01 -7.13 -7.75
CA ALA A 573 25.35 -8.40 -7.48
C ALA A 573 24.16 -8.63 -8.43
N PHE A 574 23.32 -7.61 -8.63
CA PHE A 574 22.19 -7.71 -9.53
C PHE A 574 22.62 -7.80 -11.00
N LEU A 575 23.53 -6.92 -11.45
CA LEU A 575 24.04 -6.91 -12.83
C LEU A 575 24.63 -8.27 -13.22
N ALA A 576 25.42 -8.89 -12.33
CA ALA A 576 25.98 -10.21 -12.57
C ALA A 576 24.89 -11.30 -12.73
N ASN A 577 23.90 -11.34 -11.83
CA ASN A 577 22.78 -12.29 -11.92
C ASN A 577 21.93 -12.05 -13.17
N TRP A 578 21.64 -10.79 -13.48
CA TRP A 578 20.89 -10.42 -14.67
C TRP A 578 21.61 -10.85 -15.95
N LEU A 579 22.94 -10.63 -16.04
CA LEU A 579 23.74 -11.06 -17.18
C LEU A 579 23.79 -12.58 -17.31
N ASP A 580 23.91 -13.32 -16.21
CA ASP A 580 23.91 -14.78 -16.24
C ASP A 580 22.61 -15.32 -16.87
N THR A 581 21.47 -14.69 -16.60
CA THR A 581 20.18 -15.05 -17.18
C THR A 581 20.03 -14.56 -18.62
N THR A 582 20.26 -13.27 -18.87
CA THR A 582 20.16 -12.65 -20.20
C THR A 582 21.05 -13.35 -21.24
N THR A 583 22.27 -13.72 -20.86
CA THR A 583 23.23 -14.40 -21.77
C THR A 583 23.01 -15.91 -21.87
N SER A 584 22.12 -16.49 -21.06
CA SER A 584 21.74 -17.91 -21.18
C SER A 584 20.82 -18.19 -22.37
N PHE A 585 20.11 -17.16 -22.86
CA PHE A 585 19.26 -17.27 -24.04
C PHE A 585 20.07 -17.19 -25.33
N ASN A 586 19.69 -17.98 -26.33
CA ASN A 586 20.29 -17.89 -27.65
C ASN A 586 20.02 -16.49 -28.26
N LEU A 587 21.06 -15.83 -28.76
CA LEU A 587 20.98 -14.54 -29.45
C LEU A 587 20.03 -14.54 -30.66
N SER A 588 19.73 -15.69 -31.27
CA SER A 588 18.72 -15.78 -32.33
C SER A 588 17.28 -15.62 -31.86
N ASN A 589 17.01 -15.83 -30.56
CA ASN A 589 15.68 -15.72 -29.99
C ASN A 589 15.35 -14.29 -29.56
N TRP A 590 16.39 -13.48 -29.36
CA TRP A 590 16.25 -12.05 -29.13
C TRP A 590 15.86 -11.35 -30.42
N GLN A 591 15.01 -10.32 -30.31
CA GLN A 591 14.88 -9.36 -31.40
C GLN A 591 16.25 -8.70 -31.63
N ARG A 592 16.64 -8.57 -32.89
CA ARG A 592 17.92 -7.97 -33.30
C ARG A 592 17.68 -6.77 -34.20
N GLU A 593 18.72 -5.96 -34.33
CA GLU A 593 18.78 -4.89 -35.31
C GLU A 593 18.33 -5.33 -36.71
N GLY A 594 17.50 -4.51 -37.37
CA GLY A 594 16.97 -4.77 -38.71
C GLY A 594 15.82 -5.78 -38.78
N GLN A 595 15.35 -6.32 -37.65
CA GLN A 595 14.13 -7.14 -37.57
C GLN A 595 12.90 -6.28 -37.24
N PRO A 596 11.68 -6.68 -37.61
CA PRO A 596 10.46 -6.05 -37.07
C PRO A 596 10.38 -6.19 -35.54
N ASN A 597 9.71 -5.24 -34.88
CA ASN A 597 9.39 -5.33 -33.46
C ASN A 597 8.59 -6.60 -33.15
N ALA A 598 8.96 -7.29 -32.06
CA ALA A 598 8.30 -8.54 -31.64
C ALA A 598 6.79 -8.33 -31.38
N VAL A 599 6.39 -7.10 -31.07
CA VAL A 599 5.00 -6.66 -31.00
C VAL A 599 4.71 -5.74 -32.19
N SER A 600 3.77 -6.14 -33.04
CA SER A 600 3.49 -5.48 -34.32
C SER A 600 3.01 -4.03 -34.22
N TYR A 601 2.38 -3.64 -33.12
CA TYR A 601 1.91 -2.27 -32.87
C TYR A 601 2.91 -1.40 -32.09
N GLU A 602 4.02 -1.97 -31.62
CA GLU A 602 5.14 -1.17 -31.12
C GLU A 602 5.87 -0.65 -32.35
N THR A 603 5.57 0.57 -32.79
CA THR A 603 6.15 1.17 -34.01
C THR A 603 7.25 2.18 -33.72
N THR A 604 7.48 2.52 -32.45
CA THR A 604 8.51 3.46 -31.98
C THR A 604 9.37 2.84 -30.90
N CYS A 605 10.64 3.24 -30.84
CA CYS A 605 11.57 2.77 -29.83
C CYS A 605 11.69 3.72 -28.65
N GLY A 606 10.74 3.65 -27.72
CA GLY A 606 10.78 4.34 -26.43
C GLY A 606 11.09 3.42 -25.24
N TRP A 607 11.09 3.97 -24.03
CA TRP A 607 11.32 3.22 -22.78
C TRP A 607 10.33 2.07 -22.52
N SER A 608 9.10 2.18 -23.01
CA SER A 608 8.03 1.21 -22.77
C SER A 608 8.06 0.02 -23.73
N ILE A 609 9.02 -0.04 -24.65
CA ILE A 609 9.13 -1.12 -25.62
C ILE A 609 9.54 -2.42 -24.91
N ARG A 610 8.76 -3.49 -25.10
CA ARG A 610 9.04 -4.80 -24.47
C ARG A 610 10.15 -5.57 -25.16
N SER A 611 10.35 -5.24 -26.42
CA SER A 611 11.26 -5.93 -27.32
C SER A 611 12.57 -5.16 -27.46
N LEU A 612 13.64 -5.85 -27.85
CA LEU A 612 14.91 -5.19 -28.18
C LEU A 612 14.71 -4.44 -29.52
N CYS A 613 14.23 -3.19 -29.41
CA CYS A 613 14.04 -2.17 -30.45
C CYS A 613 14.88 -2.37 -31.73
N ALA A 614 14.31 -2.24 -32.94
CA ALA A 614 15.08 -2.45 -34.17
C ALA A 614 14.85 -1.48 -35.35
N LEU A 615 13.75 -0.71 -35.42
CA LEU A 615 13.35 -0.04 -36.67
C LEU A 615 13.98 1.35 -36.89
N ASP A 616 14.56 1.96 -35.86
CA ASP A 616 15.08 3.33 -35.88
C ASP A 616 16.23 3.57 -34.87
N TYR A 617 16.88 2.50 -34.37
CA TYR A 617 18.02 2.65 -33.46
C TYR A 617 19.19 3.36 -34.16
N VAL A 618 19.67 4.43 -33.54
CA VAL A 618 20.91 5.12 -33.91
C VAL A 618 21.71 5.34 -32.63
N HIS A 619 22.98 4.95 -32.66
CA HIS A 619 23.82 4.91 -31.47
C HIS A 619 23.97 6.31 -30.84
N GLY A 620 23.79 6.40 -29.51
CA GLY A 620 23.95 7.66 -28.78
C GLY A 620 22.95 8.77 -29.14
N THR A 621 21.92 8.49 -29.94
CA THR A 621 20.85 9.45 -30.23
C THR A 621 19.53 9.01 -29.60
N LEU A 622 18.83 10.01 -29.08
CA LEU A 622 17.47 9.88 -28.58
C LEU A 622 16.51 9.76 -29.77
N SER A 623 15.75 8.67 -29.87
CA SER A 623 14.62 8.60 -30.81
C SER A 623 13.38 9.18 -30.13
N GLY A 624 12.76 10.19 -30.73
CA GLY A 624 11.40 10.63 -30.40
C GLY A 624 11.18 11.46 -29.12
N GLY A 625 12.21 11.94 -28.42
CA GLY A 625 12.03 12.81 -27.24
C GLY A 625 13.11 12.65 -26.16
N THR A 626 12.77 12.92 -24.89
CA THR A 626 13.68 12.86 -23.72
C THR A 626 13.86 11.46 -23.13
N ILE A 627 13.37 10.39 -23.78
CA ILE A 627 13.31 9.07 -23.16
C ILE A 627 14.00 8.00 -24.02
N GLU A 628 15.03 7.38 -23.44
CA GLU A 628 15.94 6.43 -24.08
C GLU A 628 15.32 5.02 -24.16
N ASN A 629 15.49 4.34 -25.30
CA ASN A 629 15.32 2.88 -25.35
C ASN A 629 16.49 2.19 -24.61
N PHE A 630 16.33 0.91 -24.24
CA PHE A 630 17.34 0.21 -23.45
C PHE A 630 18.76 0.20 -24.09
N PRO A 631 18.93 -0.04 -25.41
CA PRO A 631 20.24 0.06 -26.06
C PRO A 631 20.89 1.45 -25.94
N THR A 632 20.18 2.54 -26.27
CA THR A 632 20.67 3.92 -26.15
C THR A 632 20.96 4.26 -24.69
N TRP A 633 20.09 3.85 -23.78
CA TRP A 633 20.27 4.06 -22.35
C TRP A 633 21.56 3.40 -21.87
N THR A 634 21.78 2.13 -22.23
CA THR A 634 22.99 1.42 -21.84
C THR A 634 24.25 2.09 -22.41
N TRP A 635 24.22 2.57 -23.66
CA TRP A 635 25.36 3.29 -24.26
C TRP A 635 25.75 4.52 -23.44
N ASN A 636 24.76 5.31 -23.00
CA ASN A 636 24.99 6.53 -22.25
C ASN A 636 25.41 6.27 -20.79
N GLN A 637 24.87 5.22 -20.16
CA GLN A 637 25.11 4.97 -18.73
C GLN A 637 26.37 4.16 -18.43
N VAL A 638 26.82 3.25 -19.30
CA VAL A 638 28.01 2.40 -19.00
C VAL A 638 29.27 3.20 -18.64
N PRO A 639 29.63 4.29 -19.34
CA PRO A 639 30.76 5.13 -18.93
C PRO A 639 30.61 5.75 -17.54
N LEU A 640 29.39 6.15 -17.17
CA LEU A 640 29.07 6.73 -15.87
C LEU A 640 29.16 5.69 -14.75
N MET A 641 28.53 4.52 -14.96
CA MET A 641 28.63 3.36 -14.07
C MET A 641 30.09 2.97 -13.82
N ARG A 642 30.92 2.97 -14.87
CA ARG A 642 32.36 2.69 -14.75
C ARG A 642 33.08 3.76 -13.92
N GLY A 643 32.77 5.03 -14.14
CA GLY A 643 33.30 6.15 -13.35
C GLY A 643 32.96 6.04 -11.86
N GLU A 644 31.81 5.44 -11.54
CA GLU A 644 31.37 5.17 -10.16
C GLU A 644 31.87 3.83 -9.61
N GLY A 645 32.69 3.07 -10.37
CA GLY A 645 33.34 1.85 -9.90
C GLY A 645 32.47 0.59 -9.91
N ILE A 646 31.39 0.56 -10.71
CA ILE A 646 30.67 -0.67 -11.03
C ILE A 646 31.63 -1.64 -11.76
N ASP A 647 31.50 -2.95 -11.50
CA ASP A 647 32.43 -4.01 -11.93
C ASP A 647 32.67 -3.96 -13.45
N GLY A 648 33.88 -3.55 -13.83
CA GLY A 648 34.32 -3.45 -15.23
C GLY A 648 34.20 -4.77 -15.99
N THR A 649 34.34 -5.91 -15.31
CA THR A 649 34.15 -7.23 -15.92
C THR A 649 32.70 -7.43 -16.36
N GLN A 650 31.73 -7.08 -15.50
CA GLN A 650 30.31 -7.17 -15.86
C GLN A 650 29.93 -6.15 -16.92
N LEU A 651 30.45 -4.92 -16.83
CA LEU A 651 30.19 -3.89 -17.85
C LEU A 651 30.75 -4.31 -19.21
N ASN A 652 31.94 -4.91 -19.26
CA ASN A 652 32.50 -5.46 -20.49
C ASN A 652 31.66 -6.62 -21.04
N ARG A 653 31.12 -7.50 -20.17
CA ARG A 653 30.15 -8.55 -20.57
C ARG A 653 28.88 -7.94 -21.16
N LEU A 654 28.31 -6.92 -20.52
CA LEU A 654 27.11 -6.21 -20.99
C LEU A 654 27.34 -5.57 -22.36
N SER A 655 28.42 -4.81 -22.53
CA SER A 655 28.79 -4.18 -23.80
C SER A 655 29.05 -5.21 -24.90
N THR A 656 29.69 -6.33 -24.58
CA THR A 656 29.93 -7.41 -25.55
C THR A 656 28.63 -8.07 -26.00
N TRP A 657 27.72 -8.36 -25.06
CA TRP A 657 26.41 -8.92 -25.38
C TRP A 657 25.57 -7.95 -26.22
N LEU A 658 25.54 -6.66 -25.86
CA LEU A 658 24.87 -5.63 -26.66
C LEU A 658 25.47 -5.49 -28.05
N ASN A 659 26.79 -5.56 -28.21
CA ASN A 659 27.41 -5.54 -29.53
C ASN A 659 26.97 -6.73 -30.40
N ALA A 660 26.72 -7.89 -29.80
CA ALA A 660 26.24 -9.05 -30.53
C ALA A 660 24.75 -8.94 -30.91
N ALA A 661 23.93 -8.31 -30.06
CA ALA A 661 22.54 -8.01 -30.35
C ALA A 661 22.36 -6.84 -31.34
N TYR A 662 23.28 -5.86 -31.30
CA TYR A 662 23.31 -4.61 -32.08
C TYR A 662 24.70 -4.35 -32.67
N PRO A 663 25.08 -5.05 -33.76
CA PRO A 663 26.40 -4.90 -34.36
C PRO A 663 26.72 -3.48 -34.86
N SER A 664 25.72 -2.68 -35.26
CA SER A 664 25.97 -1.28 -35.67
C SER A 664 26.24 -0.33 -34.52
N GLY A 665 25.96 -0.73 -33.27
CA GLY A 665 26.01 0.13 -32.11
C GLY A 665 27.42 0.45 -31.59
N ASN A 666 28.47 -0.20 -32.14
CA ASN A 666 29.87 -0.01 -31.74
C ASN A 666 30.14 -0.18 -30.22
N TYR A 667 29.37 -1.03 -29.53
CA TYR A 667 29.48 -1.22 -28.08
C TYR A 667 30.84 -1.76 -27.62
N LEU A 668 31.61 -2.39 -28.51
CA LEU A 668 32.99 -2.80 -28.21
C LEU A 668 33.91 -1.61 -27.88
N SER A 669 33.59 -0.39 -28.33
CA SER A 669 34.35 0.80 -27.94
C SER A 669 34.25 1.15 -26.45
N LEU A 670 33.24 0.61 -25.75
CA LEU A 670 33.06 0.76 -24.31
C LEU A 670 33.84 -0.29 -23.51
N VAL A 671 34.48 -1.28 -24.16
CA VAL A 671 35.27 -2.31 -23.47
C VAL A 671 36.66 -1.76 -23.15
N HIS A 672 37.06 -1.78 -21.88
CA HIS A 672 38.40 -1.34 -21.43
C HIS A 672 39.04 -2.39 -20.52
#